data_AF-A0A367I7I8-F1
#
_entry.id   AF-A0A367I7I8-F1
#
_cell.length_a   1.000
_cell.length_b   1.000
_cell.length_c   1.000
_cell.angle_alpha   90.00
_cell.angle_beta   90.00
_cell.angle_gamma   90.00
#
_symmetry.space_group_name_H-M   'P 1'
#
loop_
_entity.id
_entity.type
_entity.pdbx_description
1 polymer ?
#
loop_
_entity_poly.entity_id
_entity_poly.type
_entity_poly.pdbx_seq_one_letter_code
_entity_poly.pdbx_strand_id
1 'polypeptide(L)'
;MRETRVRLSFLLVMLFISLPQSGLVGATMTPPFNESVIDSALINTIESNDDTTYPVIIQFSEDLVQETRAFLISHQITFAVESDFLNGGLAHLDAEQIAHLSQHPEIRFLELDRPLQTFYLDEPVQTPEPILMHETVHVTNSTAAWSRAIIQRDGSLKLTDTGAFAEWDGDGTTAVDLDTGVDAEHPDFDYAGPWNGDKVIYSAKYDGIGWTETKNSDTSSGHGTHVGGTIAGNGDASGGRRLGTAKGAQLVALGTGDGVSIFAAEQGLEWVYEHSRPGNNLNNIRVVSNSWGTDGDYNPQGAIATITDALTFENGVAVIFAASNSGGSGAEDDSDLRTNVYANTPSAISIAALTHDGSAVTSFSSRGWMSQQHTWPDLGAPGRDIWATAPRRTAIDASTRTQGDLYYMSISGTSMATPHIGGIATMLIDAAPSLGVADYQREDHDEGISLVTGSDSQGLQMEDWGTANETRIHEVELILELTSKYIPNSCEDGSDEDSCNDIPQNESCYLSLTGRCHDWRVGHGLVNVDHALALARTLELMRDTDGDGFVDDMRPTVWDAYDQYDNLMQDTIIELSTDRLSHDWKGEWSHFNNGPTSTIGTYATDDRHYVYIPNGTVMMDVTFAVVQRNLEHGEFGQHSLTIDVGETGDNDAGQGDRNGDIVRYEVEIDESQWNTYAEFDVVGNGITLLPITSIDDEFYEPLFAYTVSCSLTLDVSTPVLVEVVQRLDGYTDLDPGTPSESYDPIHDGNLRMIRAVYDEARVLGIDATPEETSSSGFSGLLLRIFAVVILLGVVGFWTIRRREFGLNPVLIDHADLEAEGAALEADLVSVGALRADD
;
A
#
# COMPACT_ATOMS: atom_id res chain seq x y z
N MET A 1 -80.00 -54.08 -36.86
CA MET A 1 -79.16 -53.67 -38.02
C MET A 1 -79.93 -52.61 -38.80
N ARG A 2 -79.63 -51.32 -38.83
CA ARG A 2 -78.54 -50.44 -38.31
C ARG A 2 -79.23 -49.06 -38.07
N GLU A 3 -79.61 -48.78 -36.82
CA GLU A 3 -79.05 -47.75 -35.91
C GLU A 3 -79.17 -46.28 -36.41
N THR A 4 -80.21 -45.52 -36.01
CA THR A 4 -80.35 -44.59 -34.83
C THR A 4 -79.53 -43.29 -34.94
N ARG A 5 -80.02 -42.07 -34.68
CA ARG A 5 -81.33 -41.44 -34.38
C ARG A 5 -81.13 -39.89 -34.35
N VAL A 6 -82.08 -39.13 -34.93
CA VAL A 6 -82.78 -37.92 -34.41
C VAL A 6 -81.93 -36.74 -33.83
N ARG A 7 -81.79 -35.61 -34.55
CA ARG A 7 -82.60 -34.34 -34.51
C ARG A 7 -82.69 -33.63 -33.14
N LEU A 8 -82.28 -32.35 -33.07
CA LEU A 8 -83.15 -31.13 -33.04
C LEU A 8 -82.54 -29.97 -32.20
N SER A 9 -82.54 -28.76 -32.79
CA SER A 9 -82.94 -27.45 -32.22
C SER A 9 -82.09 -26.62 -31.22
N PHE A 10 -81.79 -25.40 -31.71
CA PHE A 10 -82.09 -24.06 -31.15
C PHE A 10 -81.34 -23.48 -29.93
N LEU A 11 -81.04 -22.18 -30.09
CA LEU A 11 -80.92 -21.14 -29.06
C LEU A 11 -79.63 -21.16 -28.20
N LEU A 12 -78.55 -20.66 -28.81
CA LEU A 12 -77.54 -19.87 -28.11
C LEU A 12 -78.16 -18.51 -27.72
N VAL A 13 -78.30 -18.26 -26.43
CA VAL A 13 -78.32 -16.97 -25.71
C VAL A 13 -79.20 -17.15 -24.46
N MET A 14 -78.60 -16.85 -23.30
CA MET A 14 -79.15 -16.84 -21.94
C MET A 14 -79.26 -18.19 -21.22
N LEU A 15 -78.47 -18.26 -20.14
CA LEU A 15 -78.70 -18.94 -18.86
C LEU A 15 -77.85 -20.20 -18.59
N PHE A 16 -76.63 -19.99 -18.10
CA PHE A 16 -76.12 -20.71 -16.93
C PHE A 16 -75.20 -19.78 -16.13
N ILE A 17 -75.85 -19.00 -15.27
CA ILE A 17 -75.29 -18.52 -14.00
C ILE A 17 -75.07 -19.76 -13.11
N SER A 18 -74.04 -19.70 -12.26
CA SER A 18 -73.63 -20.66 -11.22
C SER A 18 -72.70 -21.81 -11.65
N LEU A 19 -71.43 -21.46 -11.86
CA LEU A 19 -70.33 -22.25 -11.30
C LEU A 19 -69.59 -21.31 -10.34
N PRO A 20 -69.23 -21.78 -9.13
CA PRO A 20 -68.62 -20.92 -8.14
C PRO A 20 -67.30 -20.40 -8.71
N GLN A 21 -67.10 -19.09 -8.63
CA GLN A 21 -65.75 -18.58 -8.45
C GLN A 21 -65.26 -19.17 -7.12
N SER A 22 -64.65 -20.36 -7.19
CA SER A 22 -63.55 -20.62 -6.29
C SER A 22 -62.50 -19.61 -6.70
N GLY A 23 -62.47 -18.48 -5.99
CA GLY A 23 -61.21 -17.82 -5.75
C GLY A 23 -60.29 -18.87 -5.13
N LEU A 24 -59.60 -19.61 -5.98
CA LEU A 24 -58.23 -19.95 -5.68
C LEU A 24 -57.53 -18.59 -5.70
N VAL A 25 -57.60 -17.90 -4.55
CA VAL A 25 -56.38 -17.36 -3.98
C VAL A 25 -55.50 -18.59 -3.88
N GLY A 26 -54.75 -18.90 -4.95
CA GLY A 26 -53.62 -19.77 -4.80
C GLY A 26 -52.79 -19.04 -3.77
N ALA A 27 -52.73 -19.60 -2.55
CA ALA A 27 -51.61 -19.29 -1.70
C ALA A 27 -50.40 -19.61 -2.58
N THR A 28 -49.72 -18.58 -3.08
CA THR A 28 -48.35 -18.71 -3.54
C THR A 28 -47.65 -19.30 -2.32
N MET A 29 -47.38 -20.59 -2.38
CA MET A 29 -46.63 -21.23 -1.32
C MET A 29 -45.23 -20.62 -1.42
N THR A 30 -44.83 -19.87 -0.39
CA THR A 30 -43.46 -19.42 -0.25
C THR A 30 -42.54 -20.64 -0.40
N PRO A 31 -41.62 -20.65 -1.38
CA PRO A 31 -40.70 -21.75 -1.55
C PRO A 31 -39.76 -21.83 -0.33
N PRO A 32 -39.09 -22.98 -0.10
CA PRO A 32 -37.97 -23.00 0.83
C PRO A 32 -36.83 -22.11 0.30
N PHE A 33 -35.98 -21.62 1.21
CA PHE A 33 -34.75 -20.93 0.85
C PHE A 33 -33.81 -21.86 0.07
N ASN A 34 -33.17 -21.32 -0.96
CA ASN A 34 -32.01 -21.96 -1.56
C ASN A 34 -30.74 -21.48 -0.84
N GLU A 35 -30.32 -22.19 0.20
CA GLU A 35 -29.19 -21.78 1.05
C GLU A 35 -27.85 -21.72 0.31
N SER A 36 -27.74 -22.31 -0.89
CA SER A 36 -26.49 -22.25 -1.68
C SER A 36 -26.19 -20.88 -2.30
N VAL A 37 -27.20 -20.00 -2.39
CA VAL A 37 -27.07 -18.65 -2.95
C VAL A 37 -27.43 -17.56 -1.92
N ILE A 38 -27.50 -17.93 -0.65
CA ILE A 38 -27.84 -17.02 0.44
C ILE A 38 -26.73 -17.06 1.48
N ASP A 39 -26.27 -15.89 1.89
CA ASP A 39 -25.37 -15.74 3.01
C ASP A 39 -25.93 -16.34 4.31
N SER A 40 -25.07 -17.04 5.05
CA SER A 40 -25.46 -17.71 6.28
C SER A 40 -25.91 -16.72 7.36
N ALA A 41 -25.31 -15.51 7.41
CA ALA A 41 -25.73 -14.47 8.35
C ALA A 41 -27.13 -13.93 8.02
N LEU A 42 -27.52 -13.86 6.74
CA LEU A 42 -28.89 -13.51 6.35
C LEU A 42 -29.89 -14.56 6.85
N ILE A 43 -29.61 -15.85 6.64
CA ILE A 43 -30.47 -16.94 7.14
C ILE A 43 -30.61 -16.86 8.66
N ASN A 44 -29.48 -16.78 9.36
CA ASN A 44 -29.46 -16.72 10.83
C ASN A 44 -30.25 -15.51 11.35
N THR A 45 -30.18 -14.36 10.66
CA THR A 45 -30.91 -13.14 11.03
C THR A 45 -32.42 -13.31 10.82
N ILE A 46 -32.84 -13.96 9.73
CA ILE A 46 -34.25 -14.27 9.47
C ILE A 46 -34.81 -15.23 10.53
N GLU A 47 -34.02 -16.20 10.96
CA GLU A 47 -34.45 -17.19 11.97
C GLU A 47 -34.46 -16.65 13.41
N SER A 48 -33.60 -15.66 13.72
CA SER A 48 -33.41 -15.14 15.08
C SER A 48 -34.18 -13.85 15.38
N ASN A 49 -34.57 -13.08 14.36
CA ASN A 49 -35.33 -11.84 14.52
C ASN A 49 -36.75 -11.92 13.93
N ASP A 50 -37.69 -11.25 14.59
CA ASP A 50 -39.07 -11.06 14.13
C ASP A 50 -39.21 -9.81 13.22
N ASP A 51 -38.10 -9.31 12.64
CA ASP A 51 -38.15 -8.15 11.75
C ASP A 51 -38.97 -8.44 10.49
N THR A 52 -39.67 -7.42 10.00
CA THR A 52 -40.56 -7.58 8.83
C THR A 52 -39.81 -7.50 7.51
N THR A 53 -38.65 -6.86 7.50
CA THR A 53 -37.84 -6.60 6.29
C THR A 53 -36.36 -6.54 6.66
N TYR A 54 -35.50 -7.01 5.77
CA TYR A 54 -34.06 -7.08 5.93
C TYR A 54 -33.36 -6.33 4.78
N PRO A 55 -32.26 -5.62 5.03
CA PRO A 55 -31.47 -5.00 3.97
C PRO A 55 -30.60 -6.07 3.30
N VAL A 56 -30.86 -6.34 2.02
CA VAL A 56 -30.25 -7.43 1.26
C VAL A 56 -29.55 -6.86 0.04
N ILE A 57 -28.26 -7.19 -0.10
CA ILE A 57 -27.47 -6.99 -1.31
C ILE A 57 -27.81 -8.12 -2.26
N ILE A 58 -28.31 -7.77 -3.44
CA ILE A 58 -28.75 -8.72 -4.44
C ILE A 58 -27.73 -8.70 -5.58
N GLN A 59 -27.15 -9.86 -5.89
CA GLN A 59 -26.21 -10.03 -6.99
C GLN A 59 -26.79 -10.95 -8.07
N PHE A 60 -26.70 -10.53 -9.33
CA PHE A 60 -27.11 -11.33 -10.48
C PHE A 60 -25.90 -11.81 -11.28
N SER A 61 -26.05 -12.97 -11.92
CA SER A 61 -24.99 -13.57 -12.75
C SER A 61 -24.80 -12.87 -14.09
N GLU A 62 -25.83 -12.17 -14.57
CA GLU A 62 -25.85 -11.43 -15.83
C GLU A 62 -26.63 -10.11 -15.65
N ASP A 63 -26.44 -9.17 -16.59
CA ASP A 63 -27.20 -7.92 -16.68
C ASP A 63 -28.71 -8.16 -16.55
N LEU A 64 -29.42 -7.24 -15.88
CA LEU A 64 -30.87 -7.31 -15.69
C LEU A 64 -31.66 -7.21 -17.00
N VAL A 65 -31.93 -8.37 -17.62
CA VAL A 65 -32.80 -8.50 -18.80
C VAL A 65 -34.28 -8.25 -18.49
N GLN A 66 -35.11 -8.05 -19.52
CA GLN A 66 -36.55 -7.74 -19.35
C GLN A 66 -37.31 -8.78 -18.52
N GLU A 67 -36.91 -10.05 -18.59
CA GLU A 67 -37.57 -11.15 -17.87
C GLU A 67 -37.32 -11.04 -16.36
N THR A 68 -36.07 -10.83 -15.94
CA THR A 68 -35.68 -10.58 -14.55
C THR A 68 -36.35 -9.32 -14.00
N ARG A 69 -36.38 -8.23 -14.78
CA ARG A 69 -37.10 -7.00 -14.37
C ARG A 69 -38.59 -7.24 -14.17
N ALA A 70 -39.22 -8.04 -15.03
CA ALA A 70 -40.63 -8.40 -14.87
C ALA A 70 -40.85 -9.27 -13.62
N PHE A 71 -39.92 -10.17 -13.30
CA PHE A 71 -39.94 -10.96 -12.07
C PHE A 71 -39.88 -10.07 -10.83
N LEU A 72 -38.92 -9.14 -10.75
CA LEU A 72 -38.78 -8.20 -9.64
C LEU A 72 -40.06 -7.37 -9.43
N ILE A 73 -40.62 -6.82 -10.51
CA ILE A 73 -41.89 -6.06 -10.47
C ILE A 73 -43.04 -6.94 -9.96
N SER A 74 -43.13 -8.20 -10.40
CA SER A 74 -44.22 -9.10 -9.98
C SER A 74 -44.16 -9.48 -8.50
N HIS A 75 -42.98 -9.45 -7.89
CA HIS A 75 -42.76 -9.71 -6.46
C HIS A 75 -42.58 -8.41 -5.64
N GLN A 76 -42.84 -7.24 -6.23
CA GLN A 76 -42.74 -5.92 -5.58
C GLN A 76 -41.35 -5.64 -4.99
N ILE A 77 -40.30 -6.13 -5.65
CA ILE A 77 -38.91 -5.88 -5.27
C ILE A 77 -38.44 -4.62 -5.99
N THR A 78 -37.90 -3.68 -5.23
CA THR A 78 -37.32 -2.42 -5.74
C THR A 78 -35.99 -2.17 -5.07
N PHE A 79 -34.98 -1.78 -5.86
CA PHE A 79 -33.70 -1.35 -5.34
C PHE A 79 -33.82 0.01 -4.66
N ALA A 80 -33.18 0.13 -3.50
CA ALA A 80 -32.89 1.39 -2.87
C ALA A 80 -31.76 2.10 -3.63
N VAL A 81 -30.73 1.34 -4.01
CA VAL A 81 -29.58 1.76 -4.82
C VAL A 81 -29.19 0.60 -5.72
N GLU A 82 -28.81 0.89 -6.97
CA GLU A 82 -28.33 -0.11 -7.94
C GLU A 82 -26.80 -0.09 -7.97
N SER A 83 -26.17 -1.26 -8.13
CA SER A 83 -24.73 -1.45 -8.39
C SER A 83 -24.61 -2.04 -9.80
N ASP A 84 -23.83 -1.39 -10.64
CA ASP A 84 -23.58 -1.83 -12.01
C ASP A 84 -22.66 -3.07 -12.00
N PHE A 85 -21.67 -3.11 -11.11
CA PHE A 85 -20.76 -4.23 -10.92
C PHE A 85 -21.50 -5.51 -10.48
N LEU A 86 -22.40 -5.41 -9.50
CA LEU A 86 -23.16 -6.57 -8.99
C LEU A 86 -24.34 -6.98 -9.89
N ASN A 87 -24.60 -6.24 -10.97
CA ASN A 87 -25.80 -6.37 -11.82
C ASN A 87 -27.10 -6.35 -11.00
N GLY A 88 -27.12 -5.59 -9.91
CA GLY A 88 -28.14 -5.69 -8.87
C GLY A 88 -28.12 -4.48 -7.95
N GLY A 89 -28.07 -4.71 -6.64
CA GLY A 89 -28.00 -3.63 -5.66
C GLY A 89 -28.70 -3.93 -4.34
N LEU A 90 -28.85 -2.90 -3.51
CA LEU A 90 -29.43 -2.99 -2.18
C LEU A 90 -30.96 -2.90 -2.23
N ALA A 91 -31.67 -3.84 -1.59
CA ALA A 91 -33.12 -3.80 -1.43
C ALA A 91 -33.54 -4.17 -0.01
N HIS A 92 -34.69 -3.65 0.45
CA HIS A 92 -35.29 -4.08 1.71
C HIS A 92 -36.34 -5.14 1.42
N LEU A 93 -36.07 -6.39 1.80
CA LEU A 93 -36.86 -7.56 1.44
C LEU A 93 -37.48 -8.22 2.67
N ASP A 94 -38.70 -8.72 2.54
CA ASP A 94 -39.26 -9.67 3.51
C ASP A 94 -38.79 -11.12 3.22
N ALA A 95 -39.03 -12.03 4.18
CA ALA A 95 -38.63 -13.43 4.05
C ALA A 95 -39.29 -14.15 2.85
N GLU A 96 -40.49 -13.76 2.43
CA GLU A 96 -41.15 -14.35 1.26
C GLU A 96 -40.48 -13.92 -0.03
N GLN A 97 -40.13 -12.64 -0.16
CA GLN A 97 -39.38 -12.08 -1.27
C GLN A 97 -37.99 -12.74 -1.39
N ILE A 98 -37.25 -12.87 -0.28
CA ILE A 98 -35.94 -13.53 -0.25
C ILE A 98 -36.07 -14.98 -0.71
N ALA A 99 -37.08 -15.71 -0.24
CA ALA A 99 -37.30 -17.10 -0.63
C ALA A 99 -37.57 -17.22 -2.13
N HIS A 100 -38.43 -16.38 -2.69
CA HIS A 100 -38.70 -16.35 -4.13
C HIS A 100 -37.47 -15.97 -4.95
N LEU A 101 -36.70 -14.98 -4.49
CA LEU A 101 -35.51 -14.50 -5.18
C LEU A 101 -34.41 -15.58 -5.20
N SER A 102 -34.18 -16.28 -4.08
CA SER A 102 -33.18 -17.36 -3.98
C SER A 102 -33.40 -18.53 -4.96
N GLN A 103 -34.61 -18.67 -5.51
CA GLN A 103 -34.96 -19.68 -6.50
C GLN A 103 -34.85 -19.18 -7.95
N HIS A 104 -34.57 -17.89 -8.16
CA HIS A 104 -34.41 -17.33 -9.49
C HIS A 104 -33.08 -17.79 -10.10
N PRO A 105 -33.08 -18.32 -11.35
CA PRO A 105 -31.88 -18.94 -11.93
C PRO A 105 -30.71 -17.98 -12.13
N GLU A 106 -30.98 -16.69 -12.31
CA GLU A 106 -29.96 -15.66 -12.51
C GLU A 106 -29.39 -15.09 -11.20
N ILE A 107 -29.91 -15.48 -10.03
CA ILE A 107 -29.35 -15.01 -8.76
C ILE A 107 -28.01 -15.68 -8.53
N ARG A 108 -26.98 -14.85 -8.40
CA ARG A 108 -25.64 -15.28 -8.00
C ARG A 108 -25.59 -15.43 -6.49
N PHE A 109 -25.92 -14.37 -5.77
CA PHE A 109 -25.81 -14.35 -4.31
C PHE A 109 -26.74 -13.32 -3.66
N LEU A 110 -27.20 -13.63 -2.45
CA LEU A 110 -28.00 -12.77 -1.59
C LEU A 110 -27.28 -12.61 -0.25
N GLU A 111 -26.84 -11.39 0.05
CA GLU A 111 -26.03 -11.09 1.23
C GLU A 111 -26.75 -10.09 2.15
N LEU A 112 -26.63 -10.29 3.47
CA LEU A 112 -27.17 -9.33 4.43
C LEU A 112 -26.27 -8.08 4.47
N ASP A 113 -26.82 -6.90 4.23
CA ASP A 113 -26.09 -5.65 4.44
C ASP A 113 -25.93 -5.41 5.95
N ARG A 114 -24.71 -5.60 6.46
CA ARG A 114 -24.36 -5.47 7.87
C ARG A 114 -23.49 -4.23 8.11
N PRO A 115 -23.56 -3.61 9.29
CA PRO A 115 -22.58 -2.62 9.69
C PRO A 115 -21.20 -3.28 9.85
N LEU A 116 -20.18 -2.58 9.41
CA LEU A 116 -18.76 -2.90 9.55
C LEU A 116 -18.21 -2.13 10.76
N GLN A 117 -17.02 -2.53 11.18
CA GLN A 117 -16.27 -1.90 12.26
C GLN A 117 -15.02 -1.24 11.69
N THR A 118 -14.66 -0.08 12.23
CA THR A 118 -13.33 0.52 12.06
C THR A 118 -12.40 -0.01 13.14
N PHE A 119 -11.20 -0.46 12.76
CA PHE A 119 -10.31 -1.19 13.67
C PHE A 119 -9.33 -0.24 14.39
N TYR A 120 -9.83 0.59 15.31
CA TYR A 120 -9.01 1.39 16.23
C TYR A 120 -9.41 1.17 17.70
N LEU A 121 -8.53 1.56 18.63
CA LEU A 121 -8.80 1.49 20.08
C LEU A 121 -9.27 2.84 20.64
N ASP A 122 -10.37 2.85 21.41
CA ASP A 122 -10.99 4.06 21.99
C ASP A 122 -10.19 4.69 23.16
N GLU A 123 -9.20 3.98 23.73
CA GLU A 123 -8.49 4.44 24.91
C GLU A 123 -7.31 5.36 24.54
N PRO A 124 -7.29 6.63 25.01
CA PRO A 124 -6.15 7.51 24.81
C PRO A 124 -4.94 6.96 25.58
N VAL A 125 -3.93 6.51 24.85
CA VAL A 125 -2.68 6.04 25.45
C VAL A 125 -1.96 7.24 26.05
N GLN A 126 -1.66 7.18 27.35
CA GLN A 126 -0.69 8.08 27.97
C GLN A 126 0.71 7.65 27.51
N THR A 127 1.20 8.23 26.42
CA THR A 127 2.56 7.96 25.93
C THR A 127 3.58 8.57 26.90
N PRO A 128 4.50 7.77 27.47
CA PRO A 128 5.68 8.31 28.16
C PRO A 128 6.74 8.71 27.11
N GLU A 129 7.25 9.94 27.19
CA GLU A 129 8.22 10.55 26.25
C GLU A 129 7.66 10.70 24.82
N PRO A 130 8.09 11.68 23.99
CA PRO A 130 7.38 11.97 22.75
C PRO A 130 7.70 10.92 21.67
N ILE A 131 6.83 9.92 21.54
CA ILE A 131 6.71 9.05 20.36
C ILE A 131 6.26 9.90 19.17
N LEU A 132 6.79 9.69 17.97
CA LEU A 132 6.54 10.56 16.82
C LEU A 132 6.43 9.78 15.50
N MET A 133 5.74 10.34 14.50
CA MET A 133 5.46 9.62 13.24
C MET A 133 6.72 9.21 12.48
N HIS A 134 7.76 10.05 12.45
CA HIS A 134 8.98 9.73 11.72
C HIS A 134 9.66 8.44 12.23
N GLU A 135 9.45 8.05 13.49
CA GLU A 135 10.04 6.83 14.05
C GLU A 135 9.53 5.61 13.27
N THR A 136 8.26 5.60 12.88
CA THR A 136 7.64 4.50 12.13
C THR A 136 8.16 4.38 10.71
N VAL A 137 8.37 5.50 10.00
CA VAL A 137 8.98 5.52 8.65
C VAL A 137 10.49 5.24 8.66
N HIS A 138 11.15 5.36 9.82
CA HIS A 138 12.47 4.78 10.04
C HIS A 138 12.40 3.26 10.26
N VAL A 139 11.44 2.78 11.07
CA VAL A 139 11.24 1.35 11.37
C VAL A 139 10.94 0.55 10.10
N THR A 140 10.13 1.08 9.18
CA THR A 140 9.83 0.45 7.89
C THR A 140 10.94 0.64 6.82
N ASN A 141 11.98 1.42 7.11
CA ASN A 141 13.02 1.87 6.17
C ASN A 141 12.52 2.74 5.00
N SER A 142 11.39 3.45 5.12
CA SER A 142 10.94 4.40 4.08
C SER A 142 11.93 5.55 3.90
N THR A 143 12.46 6.10 5.00
CA THR A 143 13.46 7.18 4.97
C THR A 143 14.77 6.80 4.28
N ALA A 144 15.19 5.53 4.41
CA ALA A 144 16.35 5.01 3.70
C ALA A 144 16.09 4.91 2.18
N ALA A 145 14.87 4.56 1.80
CA ALA A 145 14.46 4.54 0.39
C ALA A 145 14.37 5.94 -0.22
N TRP A 146 13.84 6.94 0.52
CA TRP A 146 13.76 8.33 0.06
C TRP A 146 15.14 8.92 -0.25
N SER A 147 16.10 8.71 0.65
CA SER A 147 17.45 9.31 0.56
C SER A 147 18.45 8.50 -0.28
N ARG A 148 18.00 7.43 -0.94
CA ARG A 148 18.87 6.57 -1.75
C ARG A 148 19.23 7.23 -3.07
N ALA A 149 20.53 7.34 -3.35
CA ALA A 149 21.00 7.83 -4.63
C ALA A 149 20.83 6.77 -5.74
N ILE A 150 20.44 7.19 -6.93
CA ILE A 150 20.20 6.29 -8.06
C ILE A 150 21.26 6.54 -9.14
N ILE A 151 22.01 5.50 -9.50
CA ILE A 151 22.87 5.53 -10.70
C ILE A 151 22.03 4.98 -11.85
N GLN A 152 21.82 5.82 -12.86
CA GLN A 152 21.07 5.48 -14.07
C GLN A 152 21.85 4.51 -14.96
N ARG A 153 21.16 3.93 -15.95
CA ARG A 153 21.76 2.99 -16.90
C ARG A 153 23.00 3.49 -17.65
N ASP A 154 23.09 4.79 -17.89
CA ASP A 154 24.24 5.40 -18.56
C ASP A 154 25.43 5.66 -17.60
N GLY A 155 25.30 5.30 -16.32
CA GLY A 155 26.27 5.51 -15.25
C GLY A 155 26.23 6.91 -14.62
N SER A 156 25.29 7.76 -15.04
CA SER A 156 25.09 9.08 -14.42
C SER A 156 24.22 8.99 -13.16
N LEU A 157 24.38 9.97 -12.27
CA LEU A 157 23.56 10.10 -11.08
C LEU A 157 22.20 10.71 -11.46
N LYS A 158 21.10 10.11 -10.99
CA LYS A 158 19.75 10.65 -11.17
C LYS A 158 19.56 11.84 -10.23
N LEU A 159 19.49 13.03 -10.80
CA LEU A 159 19.26 14.29 -10.09
C LEU A 159 17.97 14.95 -10.60
N THR A 160 17.32 15.72 -9.74
CA THR A 160 16.20 16.60 -10.11
C THR A 160 16.72 17.82 -10.89
N ASP A 161 15.79 18.64 -11.41
CA ASP A 161 16.13 19.89 -12.12
C ASP A 161 16.86 20.91 -11.21
N THR A 162 16.74 20.80 -9.89
CA THR A 162 17.45 21.64 -8.92
C THR A 162 18.84 21.13 -8.58
N GLY A 163 19.18 19.91 -9.02
CA GLY A 163 20.45 19.24 -8.70
C GLY A 163 20.40 18.36 -7.45
N ALA A 164 19.23 18.21 -6.81
CA ALA A 164 19.01 17.31 -5.69
C ALA A 164 18.95 15.84 -6.14
N PHE A 165 19.23 14.90 -5.24
CA PHE A 165 19.03 13.48 -5.53
C PHE A 165 17.54 13.23 -5.81
N ALA A 166 17.25 12.39 -6.80
CA ALA A 166 15.87 11.96 -7.02
C ALA A 166 15.45 11.00 -5.90
N GLU A 167 14.28 11.22 -5.31
CA GLU A 167 13.73 10.37 -4.26
C GLU A 167 12.73 9.34 -4.84
N TRP A 168 12.50 8.26 -4.10
CA TRP A 168 11.36 7.37 -4.28
C TRP A 168 10.32 7.67 -3.20
N ASP A 169 9.44 8.64 -3.41
CA ASP A 169 8.47 9.09 -2.40
C ASP A 169 6.99 8.89 -2.80
N GLY A 170 6.77 8.26 -3.96
CA GLY A 170 5.45 7.92 -4.51
C GLY A 170 4.84 8.99 -5.40
N ASP A 171 5.56 10.05 -5.75
CA ASP A 171 5.11 11.08 -6.70
C ASP A 171 4.58 10.45 -8.01
N GLY A 172 3.51 11.01 -8.56
CA GLY A 172 2.87 10.51 -9.79
C GLY A 172 1.99 9.25 -9.67
N THR A 173 1.81 8.69 -8.47
CA THR A 173 0.88 7.57 -8.22
C THR A 173 -0.19 7.94 -7.19
N THR A 174 -1.40 7.39 -7.36
CA THR A 174 -2.54 7.66 -6.46
C THR A 174 -2.91 6.44 -5.62
N ALA A 175 -2.98 6.66 -4.31
CA ALA A 175 -3.63 5.76 -3.36
C ALA A 175 -5.09 6.18 -3.12
N VAL A 176 -5.97 5.20 -2.92
CA VAL A 176 -7.33 5.44 -2.43
C VAL A 176 -7.40 5.10 -0.94
N ASP A 177 -7.87 6.06 -0.17
CA ASP A 177 -8.33 5.88 1.21
C ASP A 177 -9.85 5.70 1.20
N LEU A 178 -10.31 4.46 1.36
CA LEU A 178 -11.73 4.13 1.48
C LEU A 178 -12.05 3.87 2.95
N ASP A 179 -12.57 4.90 3.62
CA ASP A 179 -12.71 4.91 5.09
C ASP A 179 -13.84 5.89 5.53
N THR A 180 -13.76 6.50 6.70
CA THR A 180 -14.77 7.45 7.21
C THR A 180 -14.81 8.76 6.42
N GLY A 181 -13.74 9.01 5.66
CA GLY A 181 -13.45 10.18 4.82
C GLY A 181 -12.18 10.87 5.29
N VAL A 182 -11.82 11.98 4.64
CA VAL A 182 -10.67 12.81 5.02
C VAL A 182 -11.10 14.26 5.16
N ASP A 183 -10.63 14.94 6.23
CA ASP A 183 -10.58 16.40 6.31
C ASP A 183 -9.49 16.91 5.35
N ALA A 184 -9.79 16.93 4.05
CA ALA A 184 -8.82 17.26 3.01
C ALA A 184 -8.36 18.72 3.06
N GLU A 185 -9.05 19.58 3.82
CA GLU A 185 -8.58 20.93 4.08
C GLU A 185 -7.34 20.95 5.03
N HIS A 186 -6.96 19.83 5.67
CA HIS A 186 -5.79 19.75 6.56
C HIS A 186 -4.53 20.16 5.78
N PRO A 187 -3.59 20.93 6.38
CA PRO A 187 -2.38 21.39 5.69
C PRO A 187 -1.65 20.26 4.95
N ASP A 188 -1.50 19.10 5.60
CA ASP A 188 -0.82 17.95 5.01
C ASP A 188 -1.45 17.35 3.72
N PHE A 189 -2.64 17.82 3.32
CA PHE A 189 -3.41 17.31 2.17
C PHE A 189 -3.60 18.29 1.01
N ASP A 190 -3.18 19.56 1.15
CA ASP A 190 -3.16 20.58 0.08
C ASP A 190 -4.45 20.75 -0.77
N TYR A 191 -5.63 20.26 -0.34
CA TYR A 191 -6.86 20.25 -1.16
C TYR A 191 -7.47 21.64 -1.35
N ALA A 192 -7.36 22.46 -0.32
CA ALA A 192 -7.95 23.80 -0.25
C ALA A 192 -6.92 24.86 0.20
N GLY A 193 -5.66 24.47 0.29
CA GLY A 193 -4.56 25.27 0.81
C GLY A 193 -3.86 26.12 -0.27
N PRO A 194 -2.96 27.02 0.15
CA PRO A 194 -2.15 27.85 -0.74
C PRO A 194 -1.28 27.04 -1.72
N TRP A 195 -0.97 25.77 -1.40
CA TRP A 195 -0.21 24.87 -2.26
C TRP A 195 -1.04 24.23 -3.39
N ASN A 196 -2.38 24.33 -3.35
CA ASN A 196 -3.38 23.87 -4.34
C ASN A 196 -3.05 22.60 -5.16
N GLY A 197 -3.71 21.48 -4.81
CA GLY A 197 -4.41 20.63 -5.79
C GLY A 197 -3.75 19.32 -6.26
N ASP A 198 -2.51 19.05 -5.88
CA ASP A 198 -1.78 17.86 -6.37
C ASP A 198 -1.69 16.72 -5.35
N LYS A 199 -2.06 16.97 -4.07
CA LYS A 199 -1.95 15.98 -3.00
C LYS A 199 -3.23 15.15 -2.84
N VAL A 200 -4.26 15.66 -2.18
CA VAL A 200 -5.60 15.08 -2.34
C VAL A 200 -6.15 15.59 -3.68
N ILE A 201 -6.50 14.68 -4.58
CA ILE A 201 -7.01 15.03 -5.92
C ILE A 201 -8.51 14.84 -6.05
N TYR A 202 -9.12 14.07 -5.13
CA TYR A 202 -10.57 13.90 -5.04
C TYR A 202 -10.93 13.55 -3.59
N SER A 203 -11.93 14.23 -3.03
CA SER A 203 -12.52 13.87 -1.73
C SER A 203 -14.04 13.88 -1.84
N ALA A 204 -14.68 12.77 -1.47
CA ALA A 204 -16.13 12.62 -1.58
C ALA A 204 -16.74 11.87 -0.41
N LYS A 205 -18.00 12.19 -0.09
CA LYS A 205 -18.81 11.49 0.91
C LYS A 205 -19.89 10.69 0.20
N TYR A 206 -20.10 9.44 0.63
CA TYR A 206 -21.26 8.66 0.25
C TYR A 206 -22.50 9.09 1.05
N ASP A 207 -23.59 9.45 0.38
CA ASP A 207 -24.84 9.92 1.01
C ASP A 207 -25.95 8.86 1.06
N GLY A 208 -25.63 7.61 0.69
CA GLY A 208 -26.58 6.51 0.57
C GLY A 208 -27.26 6.42 -0.80
N ILE A 209 -26.97 7.32 -1.73
CA ILE A 209 -27.43 7.28 -3.12
C ILE A 209 -26.26 7.42 -4.09
N GLY A 210 -25.24 8.22 -3.74
CA GLY A 210 -24.04 8.37 -4.53
C GLY A 210 -22.95 9.18 -3.84
N TRP A 211 -21.90 9.48 -4.60
CA TRP A 211 -20.74 10.22 -4.15
C TRP A 211 -20.92 11.73 -4.36
N THR A 212 -20.81 12.49 -3.27
CA THR A 212 -20.81 13.96 -3.31
C THR A 212 -19.42 14.47 -2.96
N GLU A 213 -18.77 15.15 -3.90
CA GLU A 213 -17.48 15.79 -3.67
C GLU A 213 -17.58 16.86 -2.57
N THR A 214 -16.65 16.81 -1.62
CA THR A 214 -16.61 17.71 -0.47
C THR A 214 -15.17 17.88 -0.02
N LYS A 215 -14.83 19.06 0.52
CA LYS A 215 -13.49 19.29 1.07
C LYS A 215 -13.25 18.57 2.39
N ASN A 216 -14.32 18.27 3.11
CA ASN A 216 -14.26 17.44 4.30
C ASN A 216 -15.28 16.31 4.15
N SER A 217 -14.80 15.11 3.85
CA SER A 217 -15.59 13.88 3.80
C SER A 217 -15.55 13.14 5.14
N ASP A 218 -14.62 13.48 6.04
CA ASP A 218 -14.59 12.94 7.40
C ASP A 218 -15.48 13.79 8.32
N THR A 219 -16.72 13.35 8.52
CA THR A 219 -17.72 14.11 9.30
C THR A 219 -18.15 13.36 10.55
N SER A 220 -17.42 12.31 10.92
CA SER A 220 -17.84 11.34 11.93
C SER A 220 -16.74 11.15 12.96
N SER A 221 -15.81 10.21 12.76
CA SER A 221 -14.74 9.91 13.69
C SER A 221 -13.55 10.83 13.43
N GLY A 222 -12.87 10.75 12.29
CA GLY A 222 -11.49 11.19 12.18
C GLY A 222 -10.52 10.08 11.78
N HIS A 223 -11.02 8.85 11.73
CA HIS A 223 -10.24 7.66 11.46
C HIS A 223 -9.63 7.71 10.06
N GLY A 224 -10.42 7.99 9.02
CA GLY A 224 -9.92 8.15 7.65
C GLY A 224 -8.92 9.30 7.52
N THR A 225 -9.14 10.43 8.20
CA THR A 225 -8.14 11.52 8.22
C THR A 225 -6.79 11.04 8.74
N HIS A 226 -6.75 10.20 9.78
CA HIS A 226 -5.50 9.61 10.30
C HIS A 226 -4.87 8.60 9.33
N VAL A 227 -5.70 7.74 8.73
CA VAL A 227 -5.30 6.75 7.72
C VAL A 227 -4.67 7.44 6.52
N GLY A 228 -5.35 8.42 5.90
CA GLY A 228 -4.84 9.20 4.78
C GLY A 228 -3.51 9.90 5.09
N GLY A 229 -3.33 10.40 6.32
CA GLY A 229 -2.06 10.99 6.77
C GLY A 229 -0.93 9.99 6.85
N THR A 230 -1.22 8.77 7.31
CA THR A 230 -0.24 7.67 7.39
C THR A 230 0.17 7.19 5.99
N ILE A 231 -0.76 7.14 5.04
CA ILE A 231 -0.48 6.80 3.64
C ILE A 231 0.41 7.89 3.03
N ALA A 232 -0.05 9.13 3.04
CA ALA A 232 0.49 10.16 2.16
C ALA A 232 0.74 11.53 2.81
N GLY A 233 0.41 11.79 4.07
CA GLY A 233 0.55 13.15 4.66
C GLY A 233 1.92 13.80 4.38
N ASN A 234 1.92 15.02 3.81
CA ASN A 234 3.16 15.67 3.38
C ASN A 234 3.93 16.37 4.53
N GLY A 235 3.38 16.37 5.74
CA GLY A 235 4.00 16.94 6.94
C GLY A 235 3.99 18.47 7.04
N ASP A 236 3.24 19.19 6.20
CA ASP A 236 3.27 20.65 6.14
C ASP A 236 2.90 21.32 7.48
N ALA A 237 2.01 20.74 8.31
CA ALA A 237 1.69 21.27 9.64
C ALA A 237 2.74 20.98 10.73
N SER A 238 3.87 20.36 10.37
CA SER A 238 4.95 19.97 11.30
C SER A 238 6.36 20.26 10.76
N GLY A 239 6.47 21.11 9.74
CA GLY A 239 7.72 21.34 9.03
C GLY A 239 8.36 20.04 8.50
N GLY A 240 7.58 19.02 8.13
CA GLY A 240 8.09 17.74 7.63
C GLY A 240 8.51 16.73 8.71
N ARG A 241 8.18 16.94 10.00
CA ARG A 241 8.49 15.96 11.07
C ARG A 241 7.49 14.81 11.16
N ARG A 242 6.30 14.96 10.59
CA ARG A 242 5.24 13.94 10.59
C ARG A 242 4.80 13.55 9.19
N LEU A 243 5.77 13.06 8.41
CA LEU A 243 5.55 12.57 7.05
C LEU A 243 4.85 11.21 7.07
N GLY A 244 3.88 11.05 6.17
CA GLY A 244 3.33 9.76 5.80
C GLY A 244 4.34 8.92 5.02
N THR A 245 3.97 7.68 4.73
CA THR A 245 4.88 6.71 4.11
C THR A 245 5.22 7.06 2.66
N ALA A 246 4.24 7.52 1.88
CA ALA A 246 4.38 8.00 0.51
C ALA A 246 4.14 9.53 0.45
N LYS A 247 5.05 10.29 1.04
CA LYS A 247 4.94 11.76 1.16
C LYS A 247 4.79 12.50 -0.17
N GLY A 248 5.19 11.92 -1.30
CA GLY A 248 5.01 12.46 -2.65
C GLY A 248 3.71 12.04 -3.34
N ALA A 249 3.07 10.95 -2.89
CA ALA A 249 1.92 10.36 -3.59
C ALA A 249 0.63 11.20 -3.54
N GLN A 250 -0.23 10.99 -4.52
CA GLN A 250 -1.57 11.58 -4.54
C GLN A 250 -2.56 10.69 -3.75
N LEU A 251 -3.65 11.29 -3.27
CA LEU A 251 -4.67 10.62 -2.48
C LEU A 251 -6.07 10.89 -3.06
N VAL A 252 -6.86 9.83 -3.14
CA VAL A 252 -8.32 9.90 -3.33
C VAL A 252 -8.98 9.48 -2.03
N ALA A 253 -9.79 10.36 -1.44
CA ALA A 253 -10.49 10.12 -0.19
C ALA A 253 -11.97 9.79 -0.44
N LEU A 254 -12.39 8.58 -0.12
CA LEU A 254 -13.77 8.11 -0.25
C LEU A 254 -14.34 7.86 1.15
N GLY A 255 -15.19 8.78 1.62
CA GLY A 255 -15.79 8.73 2.95
C GLY A 255 -17.15 8.03 2.99
N THR A 256 -17.21 6.83 3.56
CA THR A 256 -18.45 6.08 3.85
C THR A 256 -19.00 6.31 5.26
N GLY A 257 -18.27 7.03 6.13
CA GLY A 257 -18.63 7.33 7.52
C GLY A 257 -18.32 6.20 8.52
N ASP A 258 -18.50 6.44 9.83
CA ASP A 258 -18.07 5.50 10.90
C ASP A 258 -18.89 4.21 11.01
N GLY A 259 -20.10 4.19 10.44
CA GLY A 259 -21.00 3.04 10.44
C GLY A 259 -21.13 2.48 9.04
N VAL A 260 -19.98 2.20 8.40
CA VAL A 260 -19.91 1.63 7.04
C VAL A 260 -20.80 0.40 6.98
N SER A 261 -21.61 0.25 5.94
CA SER A 261 -22.30 -1.01 5.66
C SER A 261 -21.55 -1.75 4.54
N ILE A 262 -21.74 -3.07 4.42
CA ILE A 262 -21.13 -3.86 3.34
C ILE A 262 -21.41 -3.20 1.98
N PHE A 263 -22.65 -2.75 1.76
CA PHE A 263 -23.03 -2.12 0.50
C PHE A 263 -22.38 -0.74 0.31
N ALA A 264 -22.25 0.08 1.35
CA ALA A 264 -21.56 1.37 1.23
C ALA A 264 -20.06 1.20 0.88
N ALA A 265 -19.40 0.19 1.46
CA ALA A 265 -18.03 -0.17 1.11
C ALA A 265 -17.92 -0.69 -0.33
N GLU A 266 -18.86 -1.53 -0.77
CA GLU A 266 -18.91 -2.02 -2.15
C GLU A 266 -19.06 -0.87 -3.16
N GLN A 267 -19.93 0.11 -2.91
CA GLN A 267 -20.03 1.30 -3.77
C GLN A 267 -18.73 2.14 -3.83
N GLY A 268 -17.89 2.06 -2.81
CA GLY A 268 -16.55 2.68 -2.81
C GLY A 268 -15.59 1.90 -3.68
N LEU A 269 -15.51 0.58 -3.51
CA LEU A 269 -14.69 -0.28 -4.34
C LEU A 269 -15.15 -0.30 -5.80
N GLU A 270 -16.45 -0.16 -6.07
CA GLU A 270 -17.00 -0.01 -7.42
C GLU A 270 -16.55 1.29 -8.06
N TRP A 271 -16.56 2.38 -7.30
CA TRP A 271 -15.98 3.64 -7.77
C TRP A 271 -14.49 3.46 -8.13
N VAL A 272 -13.71 2.80 -7.27
CA VAL A 272 -12.30 2.51 -7.54
C VAL A 272 -12.15 1.65 -8.79
N TYR A 273 -12.96 0.60 -8.94
CA TYR A 273 -12.91 -0.30 -10.08
C TYR A 273 -13.17 0.46 -11.39
N GLU A 274 -14.21 1.28 -11.46
CA GLU A 274 -14.53 2.05 -12.67
C GLU A 274 -13.47 3.10 -13.02
N HIS A 275 -12.82 3.71 -12.03
CA HIS A 275 -11.79 4.74 -12.21
C HIS A 275 -10.36 4.20 -12.28
N SER A 276 -10.16 2.88 -12.11
CA SER A 276 -8.86 2.21 -12.27
C SER A 276 -8.78 1.31 -13.49
N ARG A 277 -9.91 1.10 -14.21
CA ARG A 277 -9.96 0.29 -15.44
C ARG A 277 -8.83 0.67 -16.41
N PRO A 278 -8.13 -0.31 -17.01
CA PRO A 278 -7.13 -0.05 -18.04
C PRO A 278 -7.69 0.81 -19.18
N GLY A 279 -7.05 1.95 -19.45
CA GLY A 279 -7.51 2.94 -20.43
C GLY A 279 -8.54 3.96 -19.93
N ASN A 280 -9.01 3.84 -18.68
CA ASN A 280 -9.87 4.81 -17.98
C ASN A 280 -9.30 5.22 -16.61
N ASN A 281 -8.00 5.09 -16.41
CA ASN A 281 -7.32 5.40 -15.16
C ASN A 281 -6.56 6.74 -15.22
N LEU A 282 -7.31 7.84 -15.31
CA LEU A 282 -6.74 9.20 -15.44
C LEU A 282 -5.94 9.64 -14.21
N ASN A 283 -6.26 9.08 -13.05
CA ASN A 283 -5.66 9.43 -11.77
C ASN A 283 -4.55 8.45 -11.37
N ASN A 284 -4.18 7.46 -12.20
CA ASN A 284 -3.23 6.42 -11.85
C ASN A 284 -3.53 5.72 -10.50
N ILE A 285 -4.81 5.40 -10.26
CA ILE A 285 -5.28 4.66 -9.08
C ILE A 285 -4.84 3.21 -9.22
N ARG A 286 -3.93 2.79 -8.34
CA ARG A 286 -3.34 1.45 -8.36
C ARG A 286 -3.27 0.79 -6.98
N VAL A 287 -3.70 1.50 -5.94
CA VAL A 287 -3.74 1.02 -4.56
C VAL A 287 -5.03 1.48 -3.90
N VAL A 288 -5.68 0.61 -3.15
CA VAL A 288 -6.78 0.97 -2.24
C VAL A 288 -6.52 0.37 -0.86
N SER A 289 -6.54 1.23 0.16
CA SER A 289 -6.34 0.89 1.56
C SER A 289 -7.68 0.87 2.29
N ASN A 290 -7.95 -0.21 3.02
CA ASN A 290 -9.23 -0.44 3.70
C ASN A 290 -8.99 -0.81 5.17
N SER A 291 -9.28 0.14 6.06
CA SER A 291 -9.06 0.00 7.51
C SER A 291 -10.36 -0.31 8.27
N TRP A 292 -11.20 -1.16 7.67
CA TRP A 292 -12.51 -1.57 8.18
C TRP A 292 -12.80 -3.04 7.87
N GLY A 293 -13.79 -3.61 8.54
CA GLY A 293 -14.24 -4.98 8.28
C GLY A 293 -15.12 -5.58 9.37
N THR A 294 -15.19 -6.91 9.37
CA THR A 294 -15.83 -7.71 10.41
C THR A 294 -15.06 -9.01 10.62
N ASP A 295 -15.21 -9.63 11.78
CA ASP A 295 -14.58 -10.92 12.07
C ASP A 295 -15.32 -12.08 11.42
N GLY A 296 -14.57 -13.07 10.91
CA GLY A 296 -15.08 -14.30 10.33
C GLY A 296 -14.32 -14.75 9.09
N ASP A 297 -14.76 -15.85 8.47
CA ASP A 297 -14.18 -16.30 7.20
C ASP A 297 -14.87 -15.64 6.00
N TYR A 298 -14.13 -15.51 4.90
CA TYR A 298 -14.61 -14.90 3.67
C TYR A 298 -15.57 -15.83 2.91
N ASN A 299 -16.50 -15.23 2.17
CA ASN A 299 -17.29 -15.95 1.19
C ASN A 299 -16.85 -15.49 -0.21
N PRO A 300 -16.38 -16.39 -1.09
CA PRO A 300 -15.98 -16.04 -2.45
C PRO A 300 -17.09 -15.41 -3.31
N GLN A 301 -18.36 -15.56 -2.91
CA GLN A 301 -19.52 -14.93 -3.56
C GLN A 301 -19.96 -13.61 -2.90
N GLY A 302 -19.33 -13.22 -1.78
CA GLY A 302 -19.62 -11.97 -1.09
C GLY A 302 -19.24 -10.77 -1.96
N ALA A 303 -20.00 -9.68 -1.83
CA ALA A 303 -19.86 -8.51 -2.70
C ALA A 303 -18.44 -7.94 -2.69
N ILE A 304 -17.86 -7.76 -1.49
CA ILE A 304 -16.49 -7.22 -1.30
C ILE A 304 -15.42 -8.18 -1.85
N ALA A 305 -15.57 -9.49 -1.66
CA ALA A 305 -14.60 -10.46 -2.17
C ALA A 305 -14.55 -10.43 -3.70
N THR A 306 -15.72 -10.47 -4.35
CA THR A 306 -15.78 -10.47 -5.83
C THR A 306 -15.22 -9.21 -6.47
N ILE A 307 -15.42 -8.05 -5.85
CA ILE A 307 -14.88 -6.79 -6.38
C ILE A 307 -13.39 -6.61 -6.06
N THR A 308 -12.90 -7.17 -4.95
CA THR A 308 -11.47 -7.26 -4.64
C THR A 308 -10.75 -8.09 -5.70
N ASP A 309 -11.29 -9.26 -6.06
CA ASP A 309 -10.75 -10.09 -7.15
C ASP A 309 -10.73 -9.32 -8.48
N ALA A 310 -11.82 -8.62 -8.83
CA ALA A 310 -11.87 -7.85 -10.06
C ALA A 310 -10.85 -6.69 -10.07
N LEU A 311 -10.70 -5.98 -8.96
CA LEU A 311 -9.69 -4.93 -8.80
C LEU A 311 -8.27 -5.46 -9.00
N THR A 312 -7.94 -6.57 -8.35
CA THR A 312 -6.61 -7.17 -8.41
C THR A 312 -6.33 -7.76 -9.79
N PHE A 313 -7.22 -8.60 -10.33
CA PHE A 313 -6.94 -9.38 -11.53
C PHE A 313 -7.29 -8.66 -12.85
N GLU A 314 -8.26 -7.76 -12.86
CA GLU A 314 -8.65 -7.04 -14.09
C GLU A 314 -8.00 -5.66 -14.19
N ASN A 315 -7.81 -4.97 -13.06
CA ASN A 315 -7.28 -3.60 -13.05
C ASN A 315 -5.84 -3.51 -12.51
N GLY A 316 -5.29 -4.58 -11.91
CA GLY A 316 -3.95 -4.56 -11.31
C GLY A 316 -3.87 -3.58 -10.14
N VAL A 317 -4.93 -3.47 -9.34
CA VAL A 317 -4.97 -2.65 -8.13
C VAL A 317 -4.55 -3.51 -6.94
N ALA A 318 -3.60 -3.04 -6.14
CA ALA A 318 -3.29 -3.66 -4.86
C ALA A 318 -4.37 -3.29 -3.83
N VAL A 319 -5.15 -4.29 -3.38
CA VAL A 319 -6.22 -4.12 -2.39
C VAL A 319 -5.71 -4.55 -1.03
N ILE A 320 -5.66 -3.63 -0.07
CA ILE A 320 -5.02 -3.87 1.23
C ILE A 320 -6.08 -3.74 2.33
N PHE A 321 -6.10 -4.69 3.26
CA PHE A 321 -7.04 -4.74 4.38
C PHE A 321 -6.34 -4.92 5.73
N ALA A 322 -6.88 -4.28 6.75
CA ALA A 322 -6.52 -4.52 8.13
C ALA A 322 -6.94 -5.93 8.59
N ALA A 323 -6.08 -6.62 9.34
CA ALA A 323 -6.34 -7.99 9.81
C ALA A 323 -7.45 -8.12 10.88
N SER A 324 -7.92 -7.01 11.47
CA SER A 324 -8.81 -6.89 12.67
C SER A 324 -8.06 -6.69 14.01
N ASN A 325 -8.79 -6.25 15.03
CA ASN A 325 -8.30 -5.91 16.38
C ASN A 325 -8.82 -6.84 17.49
N SER A 326 -9.24 -8.04 17.13
CA SER A 326 -9.89 -8.99 18.04
C SER A 326 -8.92 -9.97 18.71
N GLY A 327 -7.61 -9.76 18.51
CA GLY A 327 -6.54 -10.55 19.15
C GLY A 327 -6.64 -12.03 18.82
N GLY A 328 -6.43 -12.86 19.84
CA GLY A 328 -6.54 -14.31 19.73
C GLY A 328 -5.20 -15.03 19.81
N SER A 329 -5.28 -16.36 19.81
CA SER A 329 -4.12 -17.26 19.91
C SER A 329 -3.85 -18.04 18.63
N GLY A 330 -4.77 -17.97 17.66
CA GLY A 330 -4.79 -18.79 16.46
C GLY A 330 -5.35 -20.20 16.70
N ALA A 331 -5.87 -20.47 17.89
CA ALA A 331 -6.61 -21.70 18.20
C ALA A 331 -8.12 -21.57 17.93
N GLU A 332 -8.57 -20.34 17.70
CA GLU A 332 -9.92 -20.00 17.27
C GLU A 332 -10.25 -20.66 15.93
N ASP A 333 -11.38 -21.37 15.86
CA ASP A 333 -11.87 -22.06 14.65
C ASP A 333 -12.94 -21.23 13.93
N ASP A 334 -13.53 -21.76 12.85
CA ASP A 334 -14.60 -21.13 12.05
C ASP A 334 -15.75 -20.51 12.89
N SER A 335 -16.04 -21.03 14.09
CA SER A 335 -17.11 -20.50 14.94
C SER A 335 -16.74 -19.26 15.77
N ASP A 336 -15.45 -18.95 15.90
CA ASP A 336 -14.89 -17.81 16.65
C ASP A 336 -13.71 -17.18 15.89
N LEU A 337 -13.66 -17.29 14.55
CA LEU A 337 -12.58 -16.74 13.76
C LEU A 337 -12.59 -15.21 13.88
N ARG A 338 -11.44 -14.65 14.29
CA ARG A 338 -11.31 -13.24 14.68
C ARG A 338 -10.61 -12.37 13.63
N THR A 339 -10.28 -12.94 12.48
CA THR A 339 -9.65 -12.19 11.40
C THR A 339 -10.70 -11.52 10.53
N ASN A 340 -10.31 -10.42 9.90
CA ASN A 340 -11.19 -9.68 9.01
C ASN A 340 -11.59 -10.55 7.80
N VAL A 341 -12.91 -10.77 7.65
CA VAL A 341 -13.55 -11.47 6.52
C VAL A 341 -12.99 -11.00 5.18
N TYR A 342 -12.74 -9.71 5.01
CA TYR A 342 -12.28 -9.17 3.73
C TYR A 342 -10.78 -9.33 3.51
N ALA A 343 -9.98 -9.26 4.58
CA ALA A 343 -8.54 -9.51 4.53
C ALA A 343 -8.22 -10.99 4.25
N ASN A 344 -9.15 -11.90 4.55
CA ASN A 344 -9.01 -13.32 4.24
C ASN A 344 -9.19 -13.62 2.73
N THR A 345 -9.70 -12.67 1.93
CA THR A 345 -9.86 -12.82 0.46
C THR A 345 -8.49 -13.04 -0.19
N PRO A 346 -8.29 -14.10 -1.00
CA PRO A 346 -6.97 -14.44 -1.56
C PRO A 346 -6.26 -13.36 -2.39
N SER A 347 -7.01 -12.44 -2.98
CA SER A 347 -6.48 -11.34 -3.79
C SER A 347 -6.20 -10.06 -3.00
N ALA A 348 -6.49 -10.06 -1.69
CA ALA A 348 -6.26 -8.96 -0.77
C ALA A 348 -4.98 -9.17 0.05
N ILE A 349 -4.34 -8.07 0.44
CA ILE A 349 -3.15 -8.07 1.30
C ILE A 349 -3.56 -7.77 2.74
N SER A 350 -3.40 -8.73 3.64
CA SER A 350 -3.81 -8.70 5.05
C SER A 350 -2.69 -8.24 5.98
N ILE A 351 -2.95 -7.18 6.76
CA ILE A 351 -1.91 -6.49 7.55
C ILE A 351 -2.12 -6.64 9.06
N ALA A 352 -1.13 -7.25 9.73
CA ALA A 352 -1.02 -7.31 11.18
C ALA A 352 -0.41 -6.03 11.77
N ALA A 353 -0.79 -5.71 13.01
CA ALA A 353 -0.23 -4.59 13.76
C ALA A 353 0.96 -5.02 14.62
N LEU A 354 2.07 -4.32 14.44
CA LEU A 354 3.27 -4.43 15.26
C LEU A 354 3.34 -3.26 16.25
N THR A 355 4.18 -3.42 17.28
CA THR A 355 4.56 -2.33 18.18
C THR A 355 5.16 -1.17 17.40
N HIS A 356 5.17 0.03 18.00
CA HIS A 356 5.67 1.24 17.36
C HIS A 356 7.08 1.07 16.77
N ASP A 357 7.96 0.37 17.51
CA ASP A 357 9.34 0.07 17.12
C ASP A 357 9.50 -1.17 16.21
N GLY A 358 8.39 -1.82 15.85
CA GLY A 358 8.37 -3.03 15.03
C GLY A 358 9.01 -4.26 15.69
N SER A 359 9.14 -4.29 17.02
CA SER A 359 9.82 -5.38 17.73
C SER A 359 8.94 -6.60 18.06
N ALA A 360 7.62 -6.42 18.14
CA ALA A 360 6.65 -7.46 18.47
C ALA A 360 5.30 -7.22 17.80
N VAL A 361 4.47 -8.27 17.72
CA VAL A 361 3.05 -8.13 17.36
C VAL A 361 2.28 -7.53 18.54
N THR A 362 1.33 -6.63 18.28
CA THR A 362 0.49 -6.06 19.35
C THR A 362 -0.50 -7.08 19.88
N SER A 363 -0.92 -6.96 21.14
CA SER A 363 -1.91 -7.88 21.74
C SER A 363 -3.26 -7.88 21.04
N PHE A 364 -3.66 -6.74 20.46
CA PHE A 364 -4.95 -6.58 19.80
C PHE A 364 -4.97 -7.08 18.35
N SER A 365 -3.84 -7.13 17.62
CA SER A 365 -3.87 -7.55 16.20
C SER A 365 -4.53 -8.93 16.09
N SER A 366 -5.44 -9.15 15.14
CA SER A 366 -6.04 -10.48 15.01
C SER A 366 -5.02 -11.51 14.55
N ARG A 367 -5.21 -12.76 14.98
CA ARG A 367 -4.37 -13.92 14.63
C ARG A 367 -5.17 -14.86 13.73
N GLY A 368 -4.55 -15.34 12.66
CA GLY A 368 -5.13 -16.35 11.79
C GLY A 368 -5.30 -17.70 12.49
N TRP A 369 -6.21 -18.52 12.00
CA TRP A 369 -6.39 -19.88 12.50
C TRP A 369 -5.22 -20.76 12.06
N MET A 370 -4.47 -21.33 13.00
CA MET A 370 -3.24 -22.11 12.76
C MET A 370 -3.39 -23.28 11.76
N SER A 371 -4.61 -23.76 11.46
CA SER A 371 -4.85 -24.83 10.48
C SER A 371 -5.47 -24.36 9.17
N GLN A 372 -5.56 -23.05 8.94
CA GLN A 372 -6.17 -22.46 7.75
C GLN A 372 -5.34 -21.23 7.32
N GLN A 373 -4.41 -21.43 6.39
CA GLN A 373 -3.36 -20.43 6.08
C GLN A 373 -3.90 -19.18 5.41
N HIS A 374 -4.98 -19.25 4.63
CA HIS A 374 -5.59 -18.04 4.05
C HIS A 374 -6.08 -17.03 5.08
N THR A 375 -6.27 -17.44 6.33
CA THR A 375 -6.67 -16.53 7.42
C THR A 375 -5.48 -15.84 8.08
N TRP A 376 -4.26 -16.23 7.73
CA TRP A 376 -3.07 -15.64 8.32
C TRP A 376 -2.84 -14.25 7.72
N PRO A 377 -2.33 -13.29 8.51
CA PRO A 377 -1.86 -12.04 7.92
C PRO A 377 -0.71 -12.32 6.95
N ASP A 378 -0.58 -11.53 5.90
CA ASP A 378 0.50 -11.67 4.92
C ASP A 378 1.74 -10.91 5.42
N LEU A 379 1.55 -9.72 6.01
CA LEU A 379 2.61 -8.80 6.42
C LEU A 379 2.32 -8.12 7.76
N GLY A 380 3.34 -7.53 8.37
CA GLY A 380 3.23 -6.69 9.56
C GLY A 380 3.80 -5.28 9.36
N ALA A 381 3.15 -4.29 9.95
CA ALA A 381 3.61 -2.90 9.99
C ALA A 381 3.32 -2.25 11.37
N PRO A 382 3.99 -1.14 11.73
CA PRO A 382 3.72 -0.44 12.98
C PRO A 382 2.24 -0.02 13.09
N GLY A 383 1.57 -0.46 14.15
CA GLY A 383 0.15 -0.19 14.40
C GLY A 383 -0.18 0.28 15.81
N ARG A 384 0.82 0.45 16.69
CA ARG A 384 0.66 0.98 18.04
C ARG A 384 1.23 2.40 18.14
N ASP A 385 0.46 3.28 18.78
CA ASP A 385 0.83 4.66 19.06
C ASP A 385 1.32 5.42 17.82
N ILE A 386 0.57 5.30 16.73
CA ILE A 386 0.92 5.89 15.43
C ILE A 386 0.41 7.32 15.38
N TRP A 387 1.32 8.27 15.27
CA TRP A 387 0.99 9.69 15.11
C TRP A 387 0.69 10.01 13.65
N ALA A 388 -0.50 10.49 13.34
CA ALA A 388 -0.79 11.00 12.00
C ALA A 388 -1.80 12.15 12.08
N THR A 389 -2.22 12.65 10.93
CA THR A 389 -3.10 13.82 10.81
C THR A 389 -4.40 13.63 11.59
N ALA A 390 -4.81 14.65 12.33
CA ALA A 390 -6.06 14.69 13.07
C ALA A 390 -7.06 15.58 12.32
N PRO A 391 -8.35 15.20 12.28
CA PRO A 391 -9.37 16.06 11.68
C PRO A 391 -9.54 17.34 12.49
N ARG A 392 -9.66 18.48 11.83
CA ARG A 392 -9.79 19.77 12.53
C ARG A 392 -11.23 20.10 12.93
N ARG A 393 -12.22 19.32 12.47
CA ARG A 393 -13.65 19.70 12.48
C ARG A 393 -14.65 18.55 12.77
N THR A 394 -14.27 17.47 13.48
CA THR A 394 -15.17 16.30 13.78
C THR A 394 -15.34 16.00 15.27
N ALA A 395 -16.24 15.07 15.65
CA ALA A 395 -16.57 14.78 17.06
C ALA A 395 -15.42 14.18 17.91
N ILE A 396 -14.37 13.63 17.29
CA ILE A 396 -13.15 13.17 18.00
C ILE A 396 -12.27 14.33 18.47
N ASP A 397 -12.54 15.55 18.02
CA ASP A 397 -12.00 16.83 18.52
C ASP A 397 -12.17 17.03 20.05
N ALA A 398 -13.08 16.29 20.70
CA ALA A 398 -13.20 16.30 22.16
C ALA A 398 -12.14 15.45 22.91
N SER A 399 -11.61 14.40 22.27
CA SER A 399 -10.64 13.46 22.86
C SER A 399 -9.19 13.77 22.43
N THR A 400 -8.96 14.21 21.19
CA THR A 400 -7.64 14.60 20.63
C THR A 400 -7.00 15.76 21.39
N ARG A 401 -7.80 16.74 21.81
CA ARG A 401 -7.34 17.91 22.59
C ARG A 401 -6.63 17.53 23.89
N THR A 402 -6.80 16.32 24.40
CA THR A 402 -6.11 15.85 25.60
C THR A 402 -4.66 15.42 25.33
N GLN A 403 -4.29 15.15 24.08
CA GLN A 403 -2.93 14.77 23.67
C GLN A 403 -2.02 15.99 23.41
N GLY A 404 -2.57 17.20 23.31
CA GLY A 404 -1.81 18.45 23.25
C GLY A 404 -1.46 18.94 21.84
N ASP A 405 -1.97 18.30 20.79
CA ASP A 405 -1.82 18.70 19.39
C ASP A 405 -3.20 18.77 18.71
N LEU A 406 -3.35 19.67 17.73
CA LEU A 406 -4.60 19.91 16.99
C LEU A 406 -4.56 19.41 15.54
N TYR A 407 -3.37 19.28 14.96
CA TYR A 407 -3.20 18.76 13.60
C TYR A 407 -2.80 17.30 13.61
N TYR A 408 -2.36 16.76 14.74
CA TYR A 408 -1.93 15.37 14.80
C TYR A 408 -2.45 14.67 16.04
N MET A 409 -2.63 13.37 15.94
CA MET A 409 -3.04 12.52 17.05
C MET A 409 -2.40 11.14 16.95
N SER A 410 -2.20 10.51 18.10
CA SER A 410 -1.77 9.13 18.22
C SER A 410 -2.95 8.21 18.49
N ILE A 411 -3.09 7.17 17.65
CA ILE A 411 -4.05 6.07 17.84
C ILE A 411 -3.39 4.73 17.51
N SER A 412 -4.03 3.64 17.96
CA SER A 412 -3.55 2.27 17.79
C SER A 412 -4.61 1.40 17.12
N GLY A 413 -4.16 0.50 16.24
CA GLY A 413 -5.01 -0.46 15.54
C GLY A 413 -4.31 -1.07 14.32
N THR A 414 -4.82 -2.20 13.83
CA THR A 414 -4.46 -2.71 12.49
C THR A 414 -4.85 -1.70 11.40
N SER A 415 -5.82 -0.83 11.67
CA SER A 415 -6.14 0.33 10.86
C SER A 415 -4.99 1.32 10.66
N MET A 416 -4.00 1.37 11.56
CA MET A 416 -2.84 2.25 11.44
C MET A 416 -1.64 1.52 10.81
N ALA A 417 -1.56 0.20 10.96
CA ALA A 417 -0.56 -0.61 10.26
C ALA A 417 -0.84 -0.67 8.74
N THR A 418 -2.11 -0.88 8.38
CA THR A 418 -2.59 -0.97 6.99
C THR A 418 -2.17 0.19 6.08
N PRO A 419 -2.36 1.47 6.45
CA PRO A 419 -1.97 2.60 5.62
C PRO A 419 -0.46 2.77 5.44
N HIS A 420 0.39 2.22 6.31
CA HIS A 420 1.82 2.14 6.00
C HIS A 420 2.01 1.31 4.73
N ILE A 421 1.37 0.13 4.64
CA ILE A 421 1.43 -0.72 3.44
C ILE A 421 0.75 -0.04 2.25
N GLY A 422 -0.34 0.70 2.46
CA GLY A 422 -0.96 1.54 1.42
C GLY A 422 0.03 2.52 0.79
N GLY A 423 0.80 3.25 1.61
CA GLY A 423 1.86 4.12 1.14
C GLY A 423 3.00 3.36 0.45
N ILE A 424 3.46 2.24 1.03
CA ILE A 424 4.55 1.44 0.46
C ILE A 424 4.16 0.88 -0.91
N ALA A 425 2.97 0.28 -1.03
CA ALA A 425 2.46 -0.22 -2.30
C ALA A 425 2.41 0.90 -3.35
N THR A 426 2.04 2.12 -2.94
CA THR A 426 2.01 3.29 -3.84
C THR A 426 3.40 3.65 -4.35
N MET A 427 4.41 3.62 -3.47
CA MET A 427 5.81 3.81 -3.86
C MET A 427 6.32 2.69 -4.77
N LEU A 428 5.94 1.42 -4.51
CA LEU A 428 6.32 0.30 -5.37
C LEU A 428 5.75 0.42 -6.78
N ILE A 429 4.49 0.85 -6.90
CA ILE A 429 3.85 1.13 -8.20
C ILE A 429 4.53 2.30 -8.91
N ASP A 430 4.91 3.36 -8.21
CA ASP A 430 5.69 4.46 -8.80
C ASP A 430 7.03 3.96 -9.37
N ALA A 431 7.78 3.19 -8.59
CA ALA A 431 9.06 2.63 -9.03
C ALA A 431 8.93 1.60 -10.16
N ALA A 432 7.80 0.89 -10.22
CA ALA A 432 7.51 -0.18 -11.17
C ALA A 432 6.03 -0.16 -11.63
N PRO A 433 5.66 0.72 -12.58
CA PRO A 433 4.27 0.84 -13.04
C PRO A 433 3.71 -0.43 -13.69
N SER A 434 4.58 -1.34 -14.15
CA SER A 434 4.20 -2.62 -14.75
C SER A 434 3.71 -3.69 -13.78
N LEU A 435 3.83 -3.46 -12.47
CA LEU A 435 3.41 -4.42 -11.45
C LEU A 435 1.94 -4.81 -11.64
N GLY A 436 1.61 -6.08 -11.49
CA GLY A 436 0.23 -6.57 -11.62
C GLY A 436 0.03 -7.89 -10.88
N VAL A 437 -0.51 -8.90 -11.56
CA VAL A 437 -0.70 -10.24 -10.99
C VAL A 437 0.61 -11.02 -11.07
N ALA A 438 1.03 -11.61 -9.96
CA ALA A 438 2.26 -12.38 -9.87
C ALA A 438 2.15 -13.73 -10.59
N ASP A 439 3.29 -14.25 -11.06
CA ASP A 439 3.44 -15.67 -11.39
C ASP A 439 3.77 -16.47 -10.12
N TYR A 440 2.86 -16.37 -9.15
CA TYR A 440 2.95 -17.03 -7.85
C TYR A 440 1.55 -17.24 -7.31
N GLN A 441 1.26 -18.47 -6.88
CA GLN A 441 0.02 -18.80 -6.20
C GLN A 441 0.15 -18.57 -4.70
N ARG A 442 -0.94 -18.16 -4.05
CA ARG A 442 -1.03 -18.03 -2.60
C ARG A 442 -0.74 -19.36 -1.89
N GLU A 443 -0.35 -19.28 -0.64
CA GLU A 443 0.08 -20.40 0.20
C GLU A 443 -1.04 -21.31 0.74
N ASP A 444 -2.28 -21.16 0.26
CA ASP A 444 -3.44 -21.83 0.86
C ASP A 444 -3.82 -23.17 0.20
N HIS A 445 -3.02 -23.67 -0.75
CA HIS A 445 -3.24 -25.00 -1.31
C HIS A 445 -2.53 -26.07 -0.51
N ASP A 446 -3.30 -26.65 0.41
CA ASP A 446 -2.81 -27.72 1.25
C ASP A 446 -2.74 -29.06 0.51
N GLU A 447 -1.52 -29.58 0.34
CA GLU A 447 -1.27 -31.02 0.24
C GLU A 447 -0.60 -31.52 1.53
N GLY A 448 -1.38 -32.03 2.49
CA GLY A 448 -0.85 -32.77 3.64
C GLY A 448 -1.33 -32.32 5.02
N ILE A 449 -0.40 -32.28 5.98
CA ILE A 449 -0.66 -32.09 7.41
C ILE A 449 -0.05 -30.76 7.84
N SER A 450 -0.83 -29.87 8.46
CA SER A 450 -0.35 -28.60 9.05
C SER A 450 0.85 -28.86 9.96
N LEU A 451 1.94 -28.14 9.74
CA LEU A 451 3.17 -28.26 10.53
C LEU A 451 2.99 -27.74 11.96
N VAL A 452 1.99 -26.88 12.19
CA VAL A 452 1.68 -26.29 13.51
C VAL A 452 0.81 -27.22 14.33
N THR A 453 -0.28 -27.73 13.76
CA THR A 453 -1.28 -28.53 14.50
C THR A 453 -1.06 -30.04 14.36
N GLY A 454 -0.36 -30.50 13.32
CA GLY A 454 -0.24 -31.93 13.02
C GLY A 454 -1.55 -32.56 12.52
N SER A 455 -2.55 -31.77 12.11
CA SER A 455 -3.81 -32.22 11.50
C SER A 455 -3.84 -31.97 9.99
N ASP A 456 -4.81 -32.55 9.28
CA ASP A 456 -5.09 -32.16 7.89
C ASP A 456 -5.36 -30.64 7.85
N SER A 457 -4.74 -29.95 6.91
CA SER A 457 -4.89 -28.50 6.76
C SER A 457 -6.11 -28.20 5.87
N GLN A 458 -6.81 -27.10 6.15
CA GLN A 458 -8.16 -26.82 5.63
C GLN A 458 -8.20 -25.85 4.44
N GLY A 459 -7.06 -25.57 3.82
CA GLY A 459 -6.95 -24.61 2.73
C GLY A 459 -7.75 -25.00 1.47
N LEU A 460 -7.96 -24.02 0.61
CA LEU A 460 -8.82 -24.11 -0.57
C LEU A 460 -8.33 -25.18 -1.55
N GLN A 461 -9.23 -26.11 -1.89
CA GLN A 461 -8.93 -27.23 -2.79
C GLN A 461 -9.65 -27.02 -4.13
N MET A 462 -8.93 -26.48 -5.12
CA MET A 462 -9.43 -26.26 -6.48
C MET A 462 -8.71 -27.18 -7.47
N GLU A 463 -9.45 -27.84 -8.38
CA GLU A 463 -8.87 -28.79 -9.35
C GLU A 463 -7.88 -28.11 -10.32
N ASP A 464 -8.08 -26.82 -10.58
CA ASP A 464 -7.29 -25.97 -11.46
C ASP A 464 -6.37 -25.00 -10.72
N TRP A 465 -6.04 -25.27 -9.44
CA TRP A 465 -5.26 -24.37 -8.57
C TRP A 465 -4.02 -23.78 -9.22
N GLY A 466 -3.18 -24.61 -9.86
CA GLY A 466 -1.94 -24.18 -10.48
C GLY A 466 -2.11 -23.32 -11.75
N THR A 467 -3.33 -23.11 -12.21
CA THR A 467 -3.65 -22.40 -13.46
C THR A 467 -4.70 -21.31 -13.32
N ALA A 468 -5.52 -21.34 -12.27
CA ALA A 468 -6.50 -20.31 -11.98
C ALA A 468 -5.81 -18.97 -11.68
N ASN A 469 -6.44 -17.86 -12.05
CA ASN A 469 -5.91 -16.53 -11.73
C ASN A 469 -6.24 -16.17 -10.29
N GLU A 470 -7.40 -16.62 -9.80
CA GLU A 470 -7.97 -16.41 -8.49
C GLU A 470 -7.14 -17.03 -7.36
N THR A 471 -6.16 -17.86 -7.70
CA THR A 471 -5.20 -18.44 -6.75
C THR A 471 -3.89 -17.67 -6.71
N ARG A 472 -3.71 -16.66 -7.56
CA ARG A 472 -2.50 -15.82 -7.64
C ARG A 472 -2.65 -14.59 -6.76
N ILE A 473 -1.50 -14.05 -6.36
CA ILE A 473 -1.42 -12.80 -5.59
C ILE A 473 -0.95 -11.63 -6.44
N HIS A 474 -1.02 -10.41 -5.92
CA HIS A 474 -0.46 -9.24 -6.58
C HIS A 474 1.08 -9.22 -6.47
N GLU A 475 1.80 -8.71 -7.47
CA GLU A 475 3.28 -8.63 -7.43
C GLU A 475 3.79 -7.75 -6.29
N VAL A 476 3.01 -6.74 -5.88
CA VAL A 476 3.25 -5.94 -4.66
C VAL A 476 3.34 -6.83 -3.43
N GLU A 477 2.41 -7.78 -3.26
CA GLU A 477 2.39 -8.70 -2.13
C GLU A 477 3.63 -9.58 -2.14
N LEU A 478 3.93 -10.24 -3.25
CA LEU A 478 5.11 -11.11 -3.39
C LEU A 478 6.43 -10.36 -3.12
N ILE A 479 6.56 -9.13 -3.62
CA ILE A 479 7.75 -8.28 -3.38
C ILE A 479 7.90 -8.00 -1.88
N LEU A 480 6.80 -7.68 -1.19
CA LEU A 480 6.81 -7.43 0.24
C LEU A 480 7.12 -8.70 1.03
N GLU A 481 6.54 -9.84 0.68
CA GLU A 481 6.83 -11.14 1.31
C GLU A 481 8.32 -11.52 1.24
N LEU A 482 8.95 -11.29 0.07
CA LEU A 482 10.34 -11.66 -0.19
C LEU A 482 11.36 -10.78 0.52
N THR A 483 10.99 -9.52 0.79
CA THR A 483 11.87 -8.48 1.33
C THR A 483 11.63 -8.18 2.81
N SER A 484 10.50 -8.61 3.35
CA SER A 484 10.16 -8.43 4.77
C SER A 484 11.12 -9.15 5.70
N LYS A 485 11.30 -8.55 6.88
CA LYS A 485 12.08 -9.08 7.98
C LYS A 485 11.16 -9.79 8.96
N TYR A 486 11.25 -11.11 8.97
CA TYR A 486 10.51 -11.92 9.94
C TYR A 486 10.82 -11.50 11.38
N ILE A 487 9.75 -11.34 12.17
CA ILE A 487 9.81 -11.08 13.60
C ILE A 487 9.41 -12.37 14.31
N PRO A 488 10.31 -13.01 15.07
CA PRO A 488 9.94 -14.18 15.84
C PRO A 488 8.80 -13.86 16.79
N ASN A 489 7.84 -14.79 16.88
CA ASN A 489 6.72 -14.68 17.80
C ASN A 489 7.17 -14.31 19.21
N SER A 490 6.66 -13.19 19.70
CA SER A 490 6.98 -12.59 20.99
C SER A 490 5.73 -12.02 21.64
N CYS A 491 5.83 -11.77 22.95
CA CYS A 491 4.83 -10.99 23.66
C CYS A 491 5.09 -9.51 23.48
N GLU A 492 4.01 -8.75 23.46
CA GLU A 492 4.09 -7.33 23.70
C GLU A 492 4.43 -7.06 25.17
N ASP A 493 5.54 -6.35 25.40
CA ASP A 493 5.99 -6.01 26.75
C ASP A 493 4.94 -5.17 27.50
N GLY A 494 4.56 -5.64 28.69
CA GLY A 494 3.62 -4.93 29.57
C GLY A 494 2.14 -5.13 29.24
N SER A 495 1.80 -5.97 28.26
CA SER A 495 0.41 -6.39 28.00
C SER A 495 0.08 -7.71 28.70
N ASP A 496 -0.99 -7.71 29.50
CA ASP A 496 -1.53 -8.93 30.13
C ASP A 496 -2.59 -9.61 29.23
N GLU A 497 -2.95 -9.00 28.09
CA GLU A 497 -4.04 -9.45 27.20
C GLU A 497 -3.61 -10.57 26.24
N ASP A 498 -2.30 -10.71 26.00
CA ASP A 498 -1.73 -11.83 25.26
C ASP A 498 -0.84 -12.68 26.17
N SER A 499 -1.28 -13.90 26.45
CA SER A 499 -0.57 -14.79 27.37
C SER A 499 0.66 -15.45 26.74
N CYS A 500 0.78 -15.42 25.41
CA CYS A 500 1.85 -16.04 24.61
C CYS A 500 2.14 -17.51 24.88
N ASN A 501 1.25 -18.22 25.60
CA ASN A 501 1.44 -19.62 25.95
C ASN A 501 1.29 -20.55 24.73
N ASP A 502 0.77 -20.01 23.65
CA ASP A 502 0.55 -20.58 22.31
C ASP A 502 1.79 -20.50 21.41
N ILE A 503 2.81 -19.71 21.77
CA ILE A 503 4.05 -19.61 20.99
C ILE A 503 4.83 -20.94 21.09
N PRO A 504 5.13 -21.62 19.97
CA PRO A 504 5.89 -22.85 19.99
C PRO A 504 7.28 -22.66 20.62
N GLN A 505 7.66 -23.53 21.57
CA GLN A 505 8.96 -23.46 22.25
C GLN A 505 10.16 -23.77 21.34
N ASN A 506 9.90 -24.39 20.19
CA ASN A 506 10.89 -24.53 19.12
C ASN A 506 10.64 -23.35 18.19
N GLU A 507 11.54 -22.37 18.18
CA GLU A 507 11.51 -21.11 17.41
C GLU A 507 11.44 -21.28 15.86
N SER A 508 10.96 -22.40 15.35
CA SER A 508 10.76 -22.63 13.93
C SER A 508 9.45 -22.00 13.48
N CYS A 509 9.54 -20.97 12.65
CA CYS A 509 8.44 -20.45 11.84
C CYS A 509 7.98 -21.50 10.82
N TYR A 510 6.77 -21.34 10.27
CA TYR A 510 6.38 -22.04 9.05
C TYR A 510 7.13 -21.43 7.86
N LEU A 511 7.52 -22.25 6.89
CA LEU A 511 8.20 -21.78 5.68
C LEU A 511 7.20 -21.79 4.55
N SER A 512 6.90 -20.62 3.97
CA SER A 512 6.07 -20.51 2.77
C SER A 512 6.82 -21.03 1.53
N LEU A 513 6.14 -21.13 0.38
CA LEU A 513 6.75 -21.54 -0.90
C LEU A 513 7.84 -20.56 -1.35
N THR A 514 7.83 -19.30 -0.87
CA THR A 514 8.96 -18.38 -1.02
C THR A 514 10.24 -18.83 -0.30
N GLY A 515 10.15 -19.82 0.59
CA GLY A 515 11.23 -20.24 1.48
C GLY A 515 11.49 -19.28 2.64
N ARG A 516 10.62 -18.27 2.86
CA ARG A 516 10.66 -17.34 3.99
C ARG A 516 9.77 -17.81 5.13
N CYS A 517 10.03 -17.27 6.31
CA CYS A 517 9.15 -17.48 7.45
C CYS A 517 7.81 -16.76 7.22
N HIS A 518 6.72 -17.47 7.48
CA HIS A 518 5.34 -16.97 7.47
C HIS A 518 4.59 -17.61 8.62
N ASP A 519 3.80 -16.87 9.40
CA ASP A 519 2.99 -17.45 10.47
C ASP A 519 1.67 -16.72 10.71
N TRP A 520 0.81 -17.33 11.53
CA TRP A 520 -0.55 -16.87 11.82
C TRP A 520 -0.63 -15.59 12.65
N ARG A 521 0.48 -15.07 13.19
CA ARG A 521 0.50 -13.89 14.08
C ARG A 521 1.05 -12.67 13.38
N VAL A 522 2.15 -12.81 12.65
CA VAL A 522 2.88 -11.69 12.02
C VAL A 522 3.01 -11.80 10.50
N GLY A 523 2.54 -12.91 9.91
CA GLY A 523 2.77 -13.18 8.51
C GLY A 523 4.26 -13.29 8.21
N HIS A 524 4.72 -12.62 7.16
CA HIS A 524 6.13 -12.53 6.79
C HIS A 524 6.94 -11.56 7.68
N GLY A 525 6.29 -10.83 8.59
CA GLY A 525 6.91 -9.91 9.53
C GLY A 525 6.95 -8.47 9.06
N LEU A 526 7.91 -7.69 9.58
CA LEU A 526 8.03 -6.26 9.32
C LEU A 526 8.53 -5.99 7.92
N VAL A 527 7.81 -5.17 7.19
CA VAL A 527 8.18 -4.72 5.85
C VAL A 527 9.51 -3.95 5.81
N ASN A 528 10.23 -4.08 4.69
CA ASN A 528 11.49 -3.38 4.43
C ASN A 528 11.40 -2.62 3.10
N VAL A 529 11.00 -1.36 3.19
CA VAL A 529 10.63 -0.52 2.03
C VAL A 529 11.78 -0.31 1.05
N ASP A 530 12.98 -0.10 1.58
CA ASP A 530 14.19 0.13 0.78
C ASP A 530 14.54 -1.07 -0.13
N HIS A 531 14.49 -2.29 0.41
CA HIS A 531 14.69 -3.50 -0.39
C HIS A 531 13.51 -3.81 -1.31
N ALA A 532 12.27 -3.55 -0.87
CA ALA A 532 11.08 -3.75 -1.68
C ALA A 532 11.10 -2.86 -2.94
N LEU A 533 11.47 -1.58 -2.80
CA LEU A 533 11.61 -0.66 -3.93
C LEU A 533 12.74 -1.05 -4.87
N ALA A 534 13.90 -1.44 -4.33
CA ALA A 534 15.00 -1.94 -5.16
C ALA A 534 14.57 -3.18 -5.96
N LEU A 535 13.81 -4.10 -5.37
CA LEU A 535 13.28 -5.28 -6.05
C LEU A 535 12.26 -4.90 -7.15
N ALA A 536 11.27 -4.06 -6.82
CA ALA A 536 10.28 -3.56 -7.77
C ALA A 536 10.95 -2.85 -8.96
N ARG A 537 11.87 -1.92 -8.67
CA ARG A 537 12.59 -1.17 -9.70
C ARG A 537 13.45 -2.09 -10.57
N THR A 538 14.05 -3.12 -10.00
CA THR A 538 14.81 -4.13 -10.76
C THR A 538 13.91 -4.84 -11.75
N LEU A 539 12.71 -5.24 -11.33
CA LEU A 539 11.72 -5.87 -12.21
C LEU A 539 11.31 -4.94 -13.36
N GLU A 540 10.99 -3.68 -13.06
CA GLU A 540 10.63 -2.70 -14.09
C GLU A 540 11.75 -2.54 -15.12
N LEU A 541 13.00 -2.39 -14.66
CA LEU A 541 14.15 -2.27 -15.55
C LEU A 541 14.38 -3.56 -16.36
N MET A 542 14.08 -4.75 -15.82
CA MET A 542 14.17 -5.97 -16.63
C MET A 542 13.12 -6.00 -17.75
N ARG A 543 11.96 -5.36 -17.53
CA ARG A 543 10.83 -5.28 -18.46
C ARG A 543 10.97 -4.16 -19.48
N ASP A 544 11.50 -3.00 -19.09
CA ASP A 544 11.87 -1.87 -19.94
C ASP A 544 13.36 -1.96 -20.30
N THR A 545 13.68 -2.55 -21.45
CA THR A 545 15.06 -2.89 -21.81
C THR A 545 15.81 -1.75 -22.49
N ASP A 546 15.11 -0.77 -23.05
CA ASP A 546 15.72 0.40 -23.69
C ASP A 546 15.71 1.67 -22.81
N GLY A 547 14.97 1.65 -21.71
CA GLY A 547 14.91 2.71 -20.70
C GLY A 547 14.05 3.89 -21.13
N ASP A 548 13.10 3.70 -22.04
CA ASP A 548 12.20 4.75 -22.52
C ASP A 548 10.97 4.97 -21.62
N GLY A 549 10.83 4.15 -20.56
CA GLY A 549 9.72 4.19 -19.61
C GLY A 549 8.53 3.33 -20.02
N PHE A 550 8.64 2.55 -21.09
CA PHE A 550 7.62 1.60 -21.53
C PHE A 550 8.14 0.16 -21.44
N VAL A 551 7.24 -0.75 -21.07
CA VAL A 551 7.58 -2.18 -21.00
C VAL A 551 7.77 -2.76 -22.41
N ASP A 552 8.95 -3.33 -22.65
CA ASP A 552 9.30 -4.08 -23.85
C ASP A 552 8.97 -5.58 -23.75
N ASP A 553 9.20 -6.17 -22.57
CA ASP A 553 9.14 -7.61 -22.34
C ASP A 553 8.50 -7.92 -20.97
N MET A 554 7.33 -8.55 -20.96
CA MET A 554 6.63 -8.97 -19.73
C MET A 554 7.08 -10.34 -19.20
N ARG A 555 8.04 -11.02 -19.85
CA ARG A 555 8.54 -12.33 -19.38
C ARG A 555 9.26 -12.29 -18.03
N PRO A 556 10.05 -11.26 -17.68
CA PRO A 556 10.67 -11.16 -16.36
C PRO A 556 9.64 -11.19 -15.24
N THR A 557 9.89 -12.04 -14.27
CA THR A 557 9.08 -12.22 -13.06
C THR A 557 9.76 -11.60 -11.84
N VAL A 558 9.02 -11.45 -10.76
CA VAL A 558 9.58 -11.02 -9.45
C VAL A 558 10.75 -11.91 -9.04
N TRP A 559 10.72 -13.22 -9.34
CA TRP A 559 11.80 -14.15 -9.02
C TRP A 559 13.11 -13.83 -9.76
N ASP A 560 13.02 -13.47 -11.05
CA ASP A 560 14.19 -13.11 -11.84
C ASP A 560 14.85 -11.81 -11.32
N ALA A 561 14.03 -10.86 -10.88
CA ALA A 561 14.51 -9.63 -10.25
C ALA A 561 15.12 -9.90 -8.86
N TYR A 562 14.50 -10.79 -8.09
CA TYR A 562 14.93 -11.18 -6.74
C TYR A 562 16.32 -11.82 -6.72
N ASP A 563 16.70 -12.52 -7.79
CA ASP A 563 18.03 -13.13 -7.92
C ASP A 563 19.18 -12.12 -8.06
N GLN A 564 18.90 -10.84 -8.35
CA GLN A 564 19.94 -9.84 -8.59
C GLN A 564 19.81 -8.53 -7.79
N TYR A 565 18.62 -8.11 -7.35
CA TYR A 565 18.39 -6.76 -6.81
C TYR A 565 19.35 -6.37 -5.66
N ASP A 566 19.63 -7.29 -4.74
CA ASP A 566 20.49 -7.04 -3.58
C ASP A 566 21.93 -6.66 -3.99
N ASN A 567 22.44 -7.23 -5.09
CA ASN A 567 23.79 -6.91 -5.60
C ASN A 567 23.88 -5.52 -6.27
N LEU A 568 22.75 -4.86 -6.50
CA LEU A 568 22.65 -3.51 -7.06
C LEU A 568 22.65 -2.43 -5.97
N MET A 569 22.45 -2.83 -4.71
CA MET A 569 22.46 -1.95 -3.56
C MET A 569 23.87 -1.91 -2.96
N GLN A 570 24.49 -0.72 -2.86
CA GLN A 570 25.83 -0.57 -2.32
C GLN A 570 26.08 0.81 -1.71
N ASP A 571 26.95 0.90 -0.72
CA ASP A 571 27.44 2.20 -0.22
C ASP A 571 28.59 2.70 -1.12
N THR A 572 28.43 3.89 -1.68
CA THR A 572 29.37 4.48 -2.64
C THR A 572 29.78 5.88 -2.20
N ILE A 573 31.01 6.24 -2.55
CA ILE A 573 31.50 7.62 -2.43
C ILE A 573 31.17 8.36 -3.72
N ILE A 574 30.30 9.36 -3.62
CA ILE A 574 29.94 10.26 -4.71
C ILE A 574 30.83 11.49 -4.64
N GLU A 575 31.62 11.73 -5.69
CA GLU A 575 32.45 12.93 -5.82
C GLU A 575 31.62 14.07 -6.42
N LEU A 576 31.57 15.22 -5.75
CA LEU A 576 30.76 16.36 -6.16
C LEU A 576 31.61 17.48 -6.78
N SER A 577 31.03 18.17 -7.77
CA SER A 577 31.63 19.35 -8.42
C SER A 577 31.04 20.64 -7.85
N THR A 578 30.97 20.71 -6.52
CA THR A 578 30.46 21.86 -5.76
C THR A 578 31.14 21.92 -4.39
N ASP A 579 31.14 23.09 -3.76
CA ASP A 579 31.49 23.32 -2.36
C ASP A 579 30.27 23.49 -1.46
N ARG A 580 29.06 23.31 -2.01
CA ARG A 580 27.81 23.52 -1.30
C ARG A 580 26.96 22.26 -1.20
N LEU A 581 26.35 22.10 -0.04
CA LEU A 581 25.24 21.18 0.18
C LEU A 581 23.99 21.99 0.48
N SER A 582 22.82 21.48 0.13
CA SER A 582 21.53 22.16 0.35
C SER A 582 20.48 21.23 0.93
N HIS A 583 19.53 21.80 1.65
CA HIS A 583 18.32 21.14 2.10
C HIS A 583 17.16 22.13 2.02
N ASP A 584 16.07 21.70 1.40
CA ASP A 584 14.90 22.52 1.14
C ASP A 584 13.66 21.86 1.75
N TRP A 585 12.82 22.64 2.41
CA TRP A 585 11.53 22.17 2.90
C TRP A 585 10.48 23.29 2.86
N LYS A 586 9.22 22.88 2.98
CA LYS A 586 8.07 23.77 3.08
C LYS A 586 7.24 23.41 4.32
N GLY A 587 6.27 24.26 4.64
CA GLY A 587 5.29 23.98 5.67
C GLY A 587 4.22 25.07 5.75
N GLU A 588 3.30 24.89 6.68
CA GLU A 588 2.20 25.81 6.97
C GLU A 588 2.14 26.11 8.46
N TRP A 589 2.46 27.36 8.80
CA TRP A 589 2.38 27.84 10.17
C TRP A 589 0.95 28.24 10.52
N SER A 590 0.48 27.86 11.72
CA SER A 590 -0.86 28.23 12.22
C SER A 590 -0.89 28.52 13.72
N HIS A 591 -1.82 29.37 14.15
CA HIS A 591 -2.05 29.70 15.56
C HIS A 591 -3.53 29.87 15.92
N PHE A 592 -4.06 29.02 16.79
CA PHE A 592 -5.47 29.02 17.18
C PHE A 592 -5.76 30.03 18.30
N ASN A 593 -6.73 30.93 18.05
CA ASN A 593 -7.23 31.86 19.05
C ASN A 593 -8.59 31.36 19.56
N ASN A 594 -8.62 30.78 20.76
CA ASN A 594 -9.83 30.19 21.31
C ASN A 594 -11.00 31.19 21.43
N GLY A 595 -12.19 30.72 21.03
CA GLY A 595 -13.48 31.42 21.03
C GLY A 595 -14.01 31.85 22.43
N PRO A 596 -15.24 32.40 22.50
CA PRO A 596 -15.63 33.52 23.38
C PRO A 596 -15.62 33.31 24.91
N THR A 597 -15.17 32.16 25.44
CA THR A 597 -15.30 31.83 26.87
C THR A 597 -14.08 31.19 27.54
N SER A 598 -12.99 30.81 26.85
CA SER A 598 -11.89 30.10 27.52
C SER A 598 -10.71 30.99 27.93
N THR A 599 -10.23 30.74 29.15
CA THR A 599 -9.06 31.36 29.74
C THR A 599 -7.80 30.69 29.16
N ILE A 600 -7.00 31.45 28.39
CA ILE A 600 -5.57 31.27 28.07
C ILE A 600 -5.11 29.80 27.83
N GLY A 601 -5.24 29.37 26.59
CA GLY A 601 -4.46 28.29 25.98
C GLY A 601 -4.40 28.59 24.48
N THR A 602 -3.23 28.99 23.99
CA THR A 602 -2.92 29.33 22.60
C THR A 602 -2.14 28.16 22.00
N TYR A 603 -2.67 27.51 20.97
CA TYR A 603 -1.97 26.43 20.25
C TYR A 603 -1.26 27.01 19.02
N ALA A 604 0.01 26.66 18.83
CA ALA A 604 0.79 26.94 17.62
C ALA A 604 1.24 25.61 17.02
N THR A 605 1.41 25.54 15.70
CA THR A 605 2.09 24.42 15.03
C THR A 605 3.52 24.27 15.57
N ASP A 606 4.01 23.03 15.63
CA ASP A 606 5.41 22.71 15.93
C ASP A 606 6.16 22.60 14.60
N ASP A 607 6.65 23.73 14.11
CA ASP A 607 7.35 23.87 12.82
C ASP A 607 8.87 23.64 12.94
N ARG A 608 9.31 22.92 13.98
CA ARG A 608 10.73 22.60 14.14
C ARG A 608 11.23 21.75 12.99
N HIS A 609 12.42 22.05 12.50
CA HIS A 609 13.11 21.28 11.47
C HIS A 609 14.60 21.19 11.78
N TYR A 610 15.26 20.11 11.34
CA TYR A 610 16.66 19.87 11.64
C TYR A 610 17.48 19.75 10.36
N VAL A 611 18.68 20.36 10.34
CA VAL A 611 19.65 20.18 9.27
C VAL A 611 20.99 19.75 9.86
N TYR A 612 21.54 18.66 9.34
CA TYR A 612 22.87 18.18 9.75
C TYR A 612 23.97 19.13 9.27
N ILE A 613 24.98 19.40 10.10
CA ILE A 613 26.11 20.28 9.78
C ILE A 613 27.38 19.43 9.61
N PRO A 614 27.84 19.18 8.37
CA PRO A 614 29.05 18.38 8.16
C PRO A 614 30.32 19.09 8.64
N ASN A 615 31.36 18.29 8.90
CA ASN A 615 32.69 18.84 9.14
C ASN A 615 33.18 19.68 7.94
N GLY A 616 33.94 20.74 8.21
CA GLY A 616 34.43 21.65 7.18
C GLY A 616 33.41 22.71 6.74
N THR A 617 32.19 22.71 7.26
CA THR A 617 31.21 23.79 7.01
C THR A 617 31.73 25.10 7.60
N VAL A 618 31.77 26.16 6.80
CA VAL A 618 32.23 27.50 7.21
C VAL A 618 31.10 28.54 7.25
N MET A 619 30.02 28.28 6.53
CA MET A 619 28.90 29.21 6.39
C MET A 619 27.61 28.46 6.11
N MET A 620 26.52 28.94 6.71
CA MET A 620 25.15 28.51 6.46
C MET A 620 24.34 29.71 5.95
N ASP A 621 23.90 29.63 4.69
CA ASP A 621 23.05 30.61 4.03
C ASP A 621 21.61 30.09 4.02
N VAL A 622 20.67 30.82 4.61
CA VAL A 622 19.27 30.39 4.72
C VAL A 622 18.34 31.43 4.12
N THR A 623 17.44 30.98 3.26
CA THR A 623 16.35 31.79 2.69
C THR A 623 15.03 31.29 3.26
N PHE A 624 14.32 32.17 3.98
CA PHE A 624 12.97 31.93 4.47
C PHE A 624 11.98 32.79 3.69
N ALA A 625 11.05 32.17 2.98
CA ALA A 625 9.98 32.89 2.29
C ALA A 625 8.64 32.55 2.93
N VAL A 626 7.86 33.57 3.29
CA VAL A 626 6.54 33.43 3.92
C VAL A 626 5.59 34.50 3.39
N VAL A 627 4.40 34.09 2.92
CA VAL A 627 3.41 35.02 2.39
C VAL A 627 2.67 35.69 3.55
N GLN A 628 3.13 36.85 4.00
CA GLN A 628 2.61 37.49 5.22
C GLN A 628 1.22 38.13 5.06
N ARG A 629 0.72 38.22 3.83
CA ARG A 629 -0.57 38.85 3.52
C ARG A 629 -1.28 38.09 2.42
N ASN A 630 -2.39 37.46 2.77
CA ASN A 630 -3.31 36.91 1.80
C ASN A 630 -4.58 37.78 1.76
N LEU A 631 -4.76 38.52 0.66
CA LEU A 631 -5.91 39.40 0.50
C LEU A 631 -7.21 38.65 0.15
N GLU A 632 -7.09 37.42 -0.35
CA GLU A 632 -8.24 36.57 -0.69
C GLU A 632 -8.94 36.05 0.57
N HIS A 633 -8.15 35.66 1.58
CA HIS A 633 -8.63 35.14 2.86
C HIS A 633 -8.55 36.19 3.99
N GLY A 634 -8.06 37.39 3.69
CA GLY A 634 -7.91 38.46 4.68
C GLY A 634 -6.95 38.08 5.81
N GLU A 635 -5.93 37.30 5.51
CA GLU A 635 -4.90 36.85 6.45
C GLU A 635 -3.77 37.86 6.53
N PHE A 636 -3.39 38.21 7.76
CA PHE A 636 -2.29 39.12 8.04
C PHE A 636 -1.45 38.56 9.17
N GLY A 637 -0.17 38.34 8.90
CA GLY A 637 0.74 37.81 9.90
C GLY A 637 2.13 38.41 9.81
N GLN A 638 2.94 38.09 10.81
CA GLN A 638 4.36 38.38 10.82
C GLN A 638 5.08 37.16 11.41
N HIS A 639 5.90 36.53 10.59
CA HIS A 639 6.66 35.32 10.93
C HIS A 639 8.15 35.56 10.70
N SER A 640 8.98 34.88 11.47
CA SER A 640 10.43 34.83 11.37
C SER A 640 10.91 33.42 11.66
N LEU A 641 12.06 33.07 11.09
CA LEU A 641 12.75 31.84 11.38
C LEU A 641 13.74 32.08 12.53
N THR A 642 13.77 31.19 13.52
CA THR A 642 14.87 31.06 14.48
C THR A 642 15.77 29.93 14.04
N ILE A 643 17.08 30.08 14.22
CA ILE A 643 18.09 29.09 13.86
C ILE A 643 19.03 28.94 15.05
N ASP A 644 19.04 27.77 15.69
CA ASP A 644 19.93 27.39 16.78
C ASP A 644 20.95 26.38 16.26
N VAL A 645 22.21 26.78 16.20
CA VAL A 645 23.30 25.99 15.66
C VAL A 645 24.04 25.30 16.80
N GLY A 646 24.02 23.97 16.80
CA GLY A 646 24.71 23.17 17.82
C GLY A 646 23.88 22.93 19.09
N GLU A 647 22.55 23.07 19.00
CA GLU A 647 21.57 22.70 20.03
C GLU A 647 21.83 23.39 21.38
N THR A 648 22.18 24.67 21.33
CA THR A 648 22.52 25.46 22.51
C THR A 648 21.29 26.07 23.19
N GLY A 649 20.17 26.14 22.47
CA GLY A 649 18.93 26.81 22.83
C GLY A 649 18.93 28.32 22.52
N ASP A 650 19.98 28.84 21.88
CA ASP A 650 20.11 30.26 21.52
C ASP A 650 19.86 30.47 20.01
N ASN A 651 19.20 31.56 19.62
CA ASN A 651 19.01 31.91 18.21
C ASN A 651 20.25 32.63 17.66
N ASP A 652 21.07 31.92 16.89
CA ASP A 652 22.34 32.38 16.33
C ASP A 652 22.17 33.29 15.11
N ALA A 653 21.07 33.16 14.38
CA ALA A 653 20.84 33.86 13.12
C ALA A 653 20.32 35.31 13.27
N GLY A 654 19.95 35.71 14.49
CA GLY A 654 19.44 37.05 14.76
C GLY A 654 18.11 37.35 14.04
N GLN A 655 17.98 38.51 13.41
CA GLN A 655 16.73 38.94 12.74
C GLN A 655 16.70 38.69 11.23
N GLY A 656 17.83 38.31 10.62
CA GLY A 656 17.99 38.23 9.16
C GLY A 656 17.85 39.58 8.43
N ASP A 657 18.14 39.59 7.12
CA ASP A 657 17.88 40.70 6.22
C ASP A 657 16.58 40.45 5.44
N ARG A 658 15.57 41.30 5.65
CA ARG A 658 14.23 41.13 5.07
C ARG A 658 14.03 42.01 3.84
N ASN A 659 13.64 41.39 2.73
CA ASN A 659 13.24 42.06 1.50
C ASN A 659 11.88 41.54 1.03
N GLY A 660 10.80 42.22 1.41
CA GLY A 660 9.43 41.77 1.14
C GLY A 660 9.08 40.52 1.95
N ASP A 661 8.62 39.49 1.24
CA ASP A 661 8.20 38.21 1.81
C ASP A 661 9.38 37.24 2.04
N ILE A 662 10.59 37.63 1.63
CA ILE A 662 11.82 36.84 1.77
C ILE A 662 12.69 37.42 2.90
N VAL A 663 13.22 36.56 3.75
CA VAL A 663 14.24 36.85 4.77
C VAL A 663 15.46 36.00 4.49
N ARG A 664 16.64 36.60 4.52
CA ARG A 664 17.92 35.90 4.38
C ARG A 664 18.69 35.92 5.69
N TYR A 665 19.29 34.79 6.03
CA TYR A 665 20.16 34.64 7.19
C TYR A 665 21.51 34.12 6.71
N GLU A 666 22.58 34.71 7.23
CA GLU A 666 23.96 34.26 7.01
C GLU A 666 24.53 33.94 8.39
N VAL A 667 24.88 32.68 8.64
CA VAL A 667 25.42 32.22 9.92
C VAL A 667 26.82 31.67 9.69
N GLU A 668 27.81 32.26 10.37
CA GLU A 668 29.18 31.73 10.37
C GLU A 668 29.23 30.46 11.23
N ILE A 669 29.81 29.38 10.70
CA ILE A 669 29.90 28.09 11.37
C ILE A 669 31.35 27.83 11.79
N ASP A 670 31.54 27.46 13.07
CA ASP A 670 32.86 27.12 13.60
C ASP A 670 33.04 25.62 13.88
N GLU A 671 34.29 25.20 14.12
CA GLU A 671 34.65 23.79 14.31
C GLU A 671 33.90 23.10 15.47
N SER A 672 33.40 23.85 16.46
CA SER A 672 32.64 23.31 17.59
C SER A 672 31.21 22.93 17.23
N GLN A 673 30.71 23.42 16.09
CA GLN A 673 29.37 23.17 15.54
C GLN A 673 29.37 22.10 14.43
N TRP A 674 30.52 21.48 14.16
CA TRP A 674 30.61 20.41 13.17
C TRP A 674 30.11 19.08 13.72
N ASN A 675 29.45 18.32 12.85
CA ASN A 675 28.82 17.02 13.16
C ASN A 675 27.72 17.14 14.23
N THR A 676 27.08 18.31 14.30
CA THR A 676 25.87 18.56 15.09
C THR A 676 24.72 18.94 14.15
N TYR A 677 23.59 19.38 14.71
CA TYR A 677 22.45 19.85 13.93
C TYR A 677 22.19 21.34 14.17
N ALA A 678 21.61 22.00 13.17
CA ALA A 678 20.90 23.24 13.36
C ALA A 678 19.40 22.95 13.53
N GLU A 679 18.80 23.49 14.58
CA GLU A 679 17.35 23.52 14.77
C GLU A 679 16.79 24.80 14.17
N PHE A 680 15.79 24.65 13.33
CA PHE A 680 15.01 25.72 12.73
C PHE A 680 13.63 25.71 13.36
N ASP A 681 13.05 26.87 13.64
CA ASP A 681 11.65 26.97 14.08
C ASP A 681 11.00 28.23 13.52
N VAL A 682 9.74 28.12 13.10
CA VAL A 682 8.96 29.22 12.55
C VAL A 682 8.14 29.85 13.66
N VAL A 683 8.53 31.07 14.05
CA VAL A 683 7.85 31.82 15.10
C VAL A 683 7.14 33.04 14.55
N GLY A 684 5.95 33.33 15.06
CA GLY A 684 5.22 34.51 14.60
C GLY A 684 3.84 34.67 15.21
N ASN A 685 3.05 35.53 14.56
CA ASN A 685 1.66 35.76 14.89
C ASN A 685 0.84 36.02 13.62
N GLY A 686 -0.40 35.56 13.62
CA GLY A 686 -1.32 35.64 12.50
C GLY A 686 -2.74 36.02 12.90
N ILE A 687 -3.48 36.70 12.01
CA ILE A 687 -4.92 36.93 12.14
C ILE A 687 -5.61 36.70 10.79
N THR A 688 -6.83 36.15 10.83
CA THR A 688 -7.72 36.04 9.66
C THR A 688 -8.92 36.96 9.86
N LEU A 689 -9.17 37.88 8.91
CA LEU A 689 -10.26 38.86 8.98
C LEU A 689 -11.51 38.46 8.19
N LEU A 690 -11.38 37.54 7.23
CA LEU A 690 -12.46 37.06 6.37
C LEU A 690 -12.41 35.53 6.31
N PRO A 691 -13.21 34.81 7.10
CA PRO A 691 -13.12 33.35 7.14
C PRO A 691 -13.45 32.75 5.77
N ILE A 692 -12.69 31.74 5.39
CA ILE A 692 -12.91 30.95 4.18
C ILE A 692 -14.10 30.04 4.48
N THR A 693 -15.25 30.33 3.87
CA THR A 693 -16.52 29.56 3.88
C THR A 693 -17.59 29.92 4.94
N SER A 694 -18.85 29.71 4.55
CA SER A 694 -20.07 30.29 5.13
C SER A 694 -21.04 29.25 5.70
N ILE A 695 -20.58 28.13 6.27
CA ILE A 695 -21.50 27.08 6.79
C ILE A 695 -21.06 26.43 8.13
N ASP A 696 -20.18 27.02 8.95
CA ASP A 696 -20.25 26.89 10.42
C ASP A 696 -19.18 27.75 11.13
N ASP A 697 -19.57 28.36 12.26
CA ASP A 697 -19.00 29.59 12.86
C ASP A 697 -17.94 29.35 13.99
N GLU A 698 -17.24 28.21 14.05
CA GLU A 698 -16.54 27.83 15.30
C GLU A 698 -15.02 28.13 15.37
N PHE A 699 -14.27 28.27 14.25
CA PHE A 699 -12.81 28.53 14.30
C PHE A 699 -12.30 29.54 13.27
N TYR A 700 -11.43 30.46 13.70
CA TYR A 700 -10.61 31.32 12.83
C TYR A 700 -9.17 30.80 12.86
N GLU A 701 -8.74 30.15 11.78
CA GLU A 701 -7.42 29.54 11.61
C GLU A 701 -6.62 30.39 10.61
N PRO A 702 -5.56 31.09 11.05
CA PRO A 702 -4.71 31.82 10.15
C PRO A 702 -3.59 30.90 9.66
N LEU A 703 -3.63 30.51 8.38
CA LEU A 703 -2.64 29.63 7.75
C LEU A 703 -1.62 30.45 6.96
N PHE A 704 -0.33 30.19 7.18
CA PHE A 704 0.75 30.85 6.45
C PHE A 704 1.72 29.83 5.90
N ALA A 705 1.59 29.56 4.61
CA ALA A 705 2.56 28.81 3.85
C ALA A 705 3.94 29.50 3.87
N TYR A 706 4.97 28.69 4.08
CA TYR A 706 6.36 29.10 4.03
C TYR A 706 7.23 28.07 3.30
N THR A 707 8.40 28.53 2.85
CA THR A 707 9.49 27.69 2.37
C THR A 707 10.78 28.09 3.07
N VAL A 708 11.65 27.12 3.31
CA VAL A 708 13.01 27.32 3.79
C VAL A 708 13.98 26.62 2.86
N SER A 709 14.98 27.36 2.41
CA SER A 709 16.13 26.85 1.66
C SER A 709 17.39 27.07 2.47
N CYS A 710 18.04 25.99 2.89
CA CYS A 710 19.29 26.01 3.63
C CYS A 710 20.44 25.59 2.72
N SER A 711 21.53 26.35 2.66
CA SER A 711 22.75 25.99 1.93
C SER A 711 23.98 26.10 2.83
N LEU A 712 24.72 25.00 2.93
CA LEU A 712 25.96 24.89 3.69
C LEU A 712 27.14 25.02 2.74
N THR A 713 28.04 25.96 2.98
CA THR A 713 29.29 26.11 2.23
C THR A 713 30.43 25.47 3.03
N LEU A 714 31.19 24.58 2.39
CA LEU A 714 32.28 23.82 2.99
C LEU A 714 33.64 24.26 2.46
N ASP A 715 34.69 24.24 3.29
CA ASP A 715 36.07 24.44 2.83
C ASP A 715 36.60 23.18 2.13
N VAL A 716 36.49 23.18 0.80
CA VAL A 716 36.94 22.09 -0.07
C VAL A 716 38.40 22.23 -0.55
N SER A 717 39.20 23.11 0.07
CA SER A 717 40.63 23.23 -0.26
C SER A 717 41.43 21.94 0.00
N THR A 718 40.89 21.07 0.85
CA THR A 718 41.29 19.67 1.01
C THR A 718 40.07 18.75 0.87
N PRO A 719 40.25 17.47 0.53
CA PRO A 719 39.13 16.53 0.45
C PRO A 719 38.33 16.46 1.76
N VAL A 720 37.01 16.65 1.66
CA VAL A 720 36.03 16.55 2.75
C VAL A 720 35.12 15.38 2.46
N LEU A 721 34.95 14.49 3.44
CA LEU A 721 34.04 13.36 3.36
C LEU A 721 32.85 13.63 4.28
N VAL A 722 31.65 13.59 3.70
CA VAL A 722 30.37 13.84 4.37
C VAL A 722 29.58 12.55 4.40
N GLU A 723 29.11 12.20 5.58
CA GLU A 723 28.14 11.13 5.83
C GLU A 723 27.00 11.77 6.62
N VAL A 724 25.80 11.80 6.02
CA VAL A 724 24.63 12.39 6.68
C VAL A 724 24.15 11.42 7.74
N VAL A 725 24.11 11.88 8.98
CA VAL A 725 23.50 11.12 10.07
C VAL A 725 22.04 11.51 10.13
N GLN A 726 21.15 10.52 10.08
CA GLN A 726 19.71 10.75 10.27
C GLN A 726 19.40 10.91 11.76
N ARG A 727 18.47 11.80 12.09
CA ARG A 727 17.92 11.88 13.45
C ARG A 727 16.74 10.93 13.59
N LEU A 728 16.50 10.50 14.82
CA LEU A 728 15.31 9.73 15.15
C LEU A 728 14.09 10.60 15.43
N ASP A 729 14.21 11.93 15.51
CA ASP A 729 13.12 12.88 15.83
C ASP A 729 12.67 13.76 14.63
N GLY A 730 13.15 13.44 13.41
CA GLY A 730 12.79 14.09 12.14
C GLY A 730 13.66 13.65 10.96
N TYR A 731 13.12 13.74 9.74
CA TYR A 731 13.84 13.47 8.50
C TYR A 731 14.68 14.70 8.09
N THR A 732 15.93 14.48 7.69
CA THR A 732 16.81 15.51 7.13
C THR A 732 17.66 14.89 6.05
N ASP A 733 17.90 15.58 4.95
CA ASP A 733 18.89 15.15 3.97
C ASP A 733 19.77 16.32 3.53
N LEU A 734 20.82 16.04 2.75
CA LEU A 734 21.70 17.04 2.17
C LEU A 734 21.98 16.73 0.70
N ASP A 735 21.53 17.59 -0.17
CA ASP A 735 21.72 17.48 -1.60
C ASP A 735 22.92 18.29 -2.10
N PRO A 736 23.48 17.95 -3.28
CA PRO A 736 24.44 18.80 -3.95
C PRO A 736 23.83 20.16 -4.29
N GLY A 737 24.42 21.23 -3.74
CA GLY A 737 23.97 22.60 -3.99
C GLY A 737 24.68 23.25 -5.20
N THR A 738 24.11 24.35 -5.69
CA THR A 738 24.80 25.20 -6.68
C THR A 738 26.12 25.73 -6.09
N PRO A 739 27.27 25.64 -6.79
CA PRO A 739 28.56 26.09 -6.27
C PRO A 739 28.56 27.55 -5.81
N SER A 740 29.33 27.86 -4.77
CA SER A 740 29.48 29.22 -4.26
C SER A 740 30.19 30.13 -5.27
N GLU A 741 30.04 31.45 -5.13
CA GLU A 741 30.78 32.40 -5.97
C GLU A 741 32.30 32.30 -5.80
N SER A 742 32.76 31.71 -4.70
CA SER A 742 34.18 31.52 -4.38
C SER A 742 34.71 30.13 -4.77
N TYR A 743 33.87 29.27 -5.34
CA TYR A 743 34.25 27.93 -5.77
C TYR A 743 35.32 27.97 -6.87
N ASP A 744 36.41 27.23 -6.65
CA ASP A 744 37.47 27.03 -7.66
C ASP A 744 37.38 25.59 -8.20
N PRO A 745 37.09 25.40 -9.50
CA PRO A 745 37.01 24.07 -10.13
C PRO A 745 38.29 23.23 -10.02
N ILE A 746 39.42 23.80 -9.59
CA ILE A 746 40.61 23.01 -9.25
C ILE A 746 40.35 22.01 -8.09
N HIS A 747 39.29 22.23 -7.31
CA HIS A 747 38.87 21.38 -6.20
C HIS A 747 37.69 20.45 -6.55
N ASP A 748 37.34 20.28 -7.84
CA ASP A 748 36.33 19.30 -8.26
C ASP A 748 36.62 17.91 -7.66
N GLY A 749 35.60 17.30 -7.04
CA GLY A 749 35.70 15.98 -6.39
C GLY A 749 36.39 15.98 -5.01
N ASN A 750 36.74 17.13 -4.46
CA ASN A 750 37.18 17.23 -3.06
C ASN A 750 36.01 17.08 -2.08
N LEU A 751 34.82 17.59 -2.41
CA LEU A 751 33.62 17.28 -1.63
C LEU A 751 33.11 15.90 -2.03
N ARG A 752 32.99 15.01 -1.04
CA ARG A 752 32.65 13.60 -1.23
C ARG A 752 31.54 13.21 -0.29
N MET A 753 30.48 12.60 -0.79
CA MET A 753 29.38 12.09 0.03
C MET A 753 29.40 10.57 0.07
N ILE A 754 29.27 9.99 1.25
CA ILE A 754 28.92 8.57 1.39
C ILE A 754 27.41 8.46 1.23
N ARG A 755 26.96 7.71 0.23
CA ARG A 755 25.54 7.47 -0.04
C ARG A 755 25.28 6.00 -0.25
N ALA A 756 24.16 5.54 0.27
CA ALA A 756 23.56 4.30 -0.17
C ALA A 756 23.06 4.52 -1.61
N VAL A 757 23.43 3.61 -2.52
CA VAL A 757 23.16 3.72 -3.96
C VAL A 757 22.37 2.50 -4.45
N TYR A 758 21.45 2.71 -5.39
CA TYR A 758 20.92 1.69 -6.28
C TYR A 758 21.48 1.89 -7.69
N ASP A 759 22.14 0.87 -8.25
CA ASP A 759 22.86 0.95 -9.53
C ASP A 759 22.10 0.27 -10.68
N GLU A 760 21.29 1.06 -11.40
CA GLU A 760 20.49 0.60 -12.54
C GLU A 760 21.36 0.13 -13.72
N ALA A 761 22.59 0.63 -13.84
CA ALA A 761 23.51 0.25 -14.93
C ALA A 761 23.99 -1.20 -14.84
N ARG A 762 23.79 -1.84 -13.68
CA ARG A 762 24.19 -3.22 -13.42
C ARG A 762 23.05 -4.23 -13.58
N VAL A 763 21.82 -3.78 -13.84
CA VAL A 763 20.67 -4.66 -14.08
C VAL A 763 20.90 -5.47 -15.36
N LEU A 764 20.71 -6.78 -15.27
CA LEU A 764 20.81 -7.70 -16.40
C LEU A 764 19.41 -8.15 -16.83
N GLY A 765 19.14 -8.13 -18.13
CA GLY A 765 17.93 -8.72 -18.70
C GLY A 765 17.95 -10.26 -18.65
N ILE A 766 16.79 -10.89 -18.85
CA ILE A 766 16.59 -12.34 -18.68
C ILE A 766 17.47 -13.22 -19.59
N ASP A 767 17.85 -12.69 -20.77
CA ASP A 767 18.69 -13.38 -21.76
C ASP A 767 20.20 -13.04 -21.62
N ALA A 768 20.59 -12.22 -20.64
CA ALA A 768 21.97 -11.82 -20.43
C ALA A 768 22.70 -12.84 -19.54
N THR A 769 23.59 -13.65 -20.15
CA THR A 769 24.55 -14.43 -19.37
C THR A 769 25.52 -13.47 -18.67
N PRO A 770 25.81 -13.64 -17.36
CA PRO A 770 26.79 -12.80 -16.69
C PRO A 770 28.11 -12.87 -17.46
N GLU A 771 28.63 -11.72 -17.90
CA GLU A 771 29.99 -11.67 -18.42
C GLU A 771 30.93 -12.14 -17.30
N GLU A 772 31.54 -13.32 -17.48
CA GLU A 772 32.64 -13.75 -16.63
C GLU A 772 33.69 -12.65 -16.65
N THR A 773 33.76 -11.89 -15.56
CA THR A 773 34.86 -10.98 -15.30
C THR A 773 36.14 -11.79 -15.47
N SER A 774 36.86 -11.47 -16.54
CA SER A 774 38.09 -12.13 -16.93
C SER A 774 39.19 -11.82 -15.91
N SER A 775 39.13 -12.50 -14.76
CA SER A 775 40.25 -12.63 -13.84
C SER A 775 41.27 -13.54 -14.53
N SER A 776 42.12 -12.88 -15.30
CA SER A 776 43.21 -13.45 -16.06
C SER A 776 44.05 -14.42 -15.22
N GLY A 777 43.96 -15.69 -15.58
CA GLY A 777 45.12 -16.55 -15.73
C GLY A 777 45.78 -17.08 -14.46
N PHE A 778 45.13 -17.99 -13.72
CA PHE A 778 45.87 -19.04 -13.00
C PHE A 778 45.03 -20.29 -12.66
N SER A 779 43.70 -20.18 -12.51
CA SER A 779 42.83 -21.31 -12.12
C SER A 779 42.53 -22.30 -13.27
N GLY A 780 42.29 -21.80 -14.48
CA GLY A 780 41.94 -22.62 -15.64
C GLY A 780 43.06 -23.56 -16.13
N LEU A 781 44.33 -23.23 -15.85
CA LEU A 781 45.46 -24.10 -16.20
C LEU A 781 45.55 -25.30 -15.26
N LEU A 782 45.28 -25.11 -13.96
CA LEU A 782 45.31 -26.17 -12.95
C LEU A 782 44.18 -27.18 -13.18
N LEU A 783 42.98 -26.71 -13.49
CA LEU A 783 41.83 -27.57 -13.81
C LEU A 783 42.05 -28.40 -15.09
N ARG A 784 42.67 -27.81 -16.12
CA ARG A 784 43.00 -28.53 -17.36
C ARG A 784 44.11 -29.56 -17.17
N ILE A 785 45.13 -29.28 -16.35
CA ILE A 785 46.17 -30.26 -16.01
C ILE A 785 45.59 -31.41 -15.20
N PHE A 786 44.68 -31.14 -14.25
CA PHE A 786 44.03 -32.17 -13.45
C PHE A 786 43.12 -33.07 -14.30
N ALA A 787 42.36 -32.49 -15.23
CA ALA A 787 41.54 -33.25 -16.17
C ALA A 787 42.37 -34.16 -17.08
N VAL A 788 43.54 -33.71 -17.57
CA VAL A 788 44.43 -34.54 -18.40
C VAL A 788 45.06 -35.68 -17.60
N VAL A 789 45.42 -35.46 -16.32
CA VAL A 789 45.96 -36.52 -15.45
C VAL A 789 44.89 -37.56 -15.12
N ILE A 790 43.64 -37.14 -14.88
CA ILE A 790 42.51 -38.07 -14.70
C ILE A 790 42.23 -38.84 -16.00
N LEU A 791 42.24 -38.17 -17.16
CA LEU A 791 41.99 -38.83 -18.44
C LEU A 791 43.09 -39.87 -18.77
N LEU A 792 44.35 -39.56 -18.50
CA LEU A 792 45.46 -40.51 -18.67
C LEU A 792 45.39 -41.66 -17.66
N GLY A 793 44.95 -41.40 -16.43
CA GLY A 793 44.68 -42.42 -15.42
C GLY A 793 43.53 -43.36 -15.80
N VAL A 794 42.44 -42.82 -16.35
CA VAL A 794 41.27 -43.58 -16.80
C VAL A 794 41.60 -44.40 -18.05
N VAL A 795 42.35 -43.85 -19.02
CA VAL A 795 42.80 -44.59 -20.22
C VAL A 795 43.81 -45.68 -19.85
N GLY A 796 44.70 -45.42 -18.89
CA GLY A 796 45.62 -46.42 -18.33
C GLY A 796 44.89 -47.55 -17.59
N PHE A 797 43.88 -47.22 -16.78
CA PHE A 797 43.06 -48.21 -16.08
C PHE A 797 42.18 -49.04 -17.04
N TRP A 798 41.65 -48.42 -18.09
CA TRP A 798 40.78 -49.07 -19.06
C TRP A 798 41.55 -50.00 -20.01
N THR A 799 42.79 -49.66 -20.37
CA THR A 799 43.67 -50.54 -21.17
C THR A 799 44.19 -51.75 -20.37
N ILE A 800 44.36 -51.62 -19.06
CA ILE A 800 44.71 -52.75 -18.17
C ILE A 800 43.50 -53.68 -17.97
N ARG A 801 42.28 -53.14 -17.77
CA ARG A 801 41.05 -53.95 -17.61
C ARG A 801 40.58 -54.65 -18.89
N ARG A 802 40.78 -54.06 -20.08
CA ARG A 802 40.37 -54.68 -21.36
C ARG A 802 41.20 -55.89 -21.78
N ARG A 803 42.31 -56.19 -21.10
CA ARG A 803 43.06 -57.44 -21.33
C ARG A 803 42.50 -58.66 -20.60
N GLU A 804 41.57 -58.49 -19.66
CA GLU A 804 41.17 -59.61 -18.78
C GLU A 804 39.82 -60.26 -19.09
N PHE A 805 38.90 -59.66 -19.85
CA PHE A 805 37.63 -60.34 -20.17
C PHE A 805 37.12 -60.02 -21.58
N GLY A 806 37.19 -61.02 -22.46
CA GLY A 806 36.68 -60.95 -23.83
C GLY A 806 35.22 -61.39 -23.93
N LEU A 807 34.39 -60.56 -24.56
CA LEU A 807 33.10 -60.93 -25.15
C LEU A 807 32.85 -60.05 -26.40
N ASN A 808 32.28 -60.67 -27.44
CA ASN A 808 32.12 -60.20 -28.82
C ASN A 808 31.00 -59.14 -29.03
N PRO A 809 31.03 -58.38 -30.15
CA PRO A 809 30.17 -57.21 -30.40
C PRO A 809 28.83 -57.57 -31.06
N VAL A 810 27.82 -56.72 -30.86
CA VAL A 810 26.59 -56.66 -31.68
C VAL A 810 26.63 -55.36 -32.49
N LEU A 811 26.46 -55.48 -33.80
CA LEU A 811 26.45 -54.39 -34.79
C LEU A 811 25.11 -53.64 -34.79
N ILE A 812 25.15 -52.32 -34.93
CA ILE A 812 24.03 -51.48 -35.39
C ILE A 812 24.38 -51.01 -36.81
N ASP A 813 23.40 -51.11 -37.71
CA ASP A 813 23.49 -50.87 -39.15
C ASP A 813 23.65 -49.38 -39.47
N HIS A 814 24.44 -49.08 -40.50
CA HIS A 814 24.93 -47.76 -40.85
C HIS A 814 23.91 -46.92 -41.66
N ALA A 815 22.72 -47.47 -41.93
CA ALA A 815 21.70 -46.87 -42.78
C ALA A 815 20.65 -46.02 -42.03
N ASP A 816 20.53 -46.13 -40.70
CA ASP A 816 19.58 -45.33 -39.92
C ASP A 816 20.18 -43.99 -39.43
N LEU A 817 21.51 -43.83 -39.44
CA LEU A 817 22.19 -42.60 -39.00
C LEU A 817 22.30 -41.52 -40.09
N GLU A 818 22.16 -41.88 -41.36
CA GLU A 818 22.21 -40.91 -42.48
C GLU A 818 20.88 -40.18 -42.71
N ALA A 819 19.77 -40.67 -42.14
CA ALA A 819 18.46 -40.01 -42.23
C ALA A 819 18.25 -38.95 -41.14
N GLU A 820 18.81 -39.13 -39.94
CA GLU A 820 18.75 -38.14 -38.84
C GLU A 820 19.80 -37.01 -38.99
N GLY A 821 20.93 -37.27 -39.67
CA GLY A 821 21.96 -36.25 -39.91
C GLY A 821 21.58 -35.20 -40.97
N ALA A 822 20.76 -35.56 -41.96
CA ALA A 822 20.43 -34.67 -43.08
C ALA A 822 19.28 -33.67 -42.78
N ALA A 823 18.53 -33.86 -41.69
CA ALA A 823 17.49 -32.92 -41.28
C ALA A 823 18.05 -31.76 -40.41
N LEU A 824 19.15 -32.01 -39.68
CA LEU A 824 19.79 -31.02 -38.81
C LEU A 824 20.64 -29.97 -39.56
N GLU A 825 21.09 -30.28 -40.78
CA GLU A 825 21.98 -29.40 -41.57
C GLU A 825 21.22 -28.34 -42.42
N ALA A 826 19.88 -28.40 -42.47
CA ALA A 826 19.06 -27.49 -43.28
C ALA A 826 18.50 -26.27 -42.51
N ASP A 827 18.28 -26.36 -41.20
CA ASP A 827 17.73 -25.22 -40.42
C ASP A 827 18.80 -24.26 -39.89
N LEU A 828 20.05 -24.72 -39.74
CA LEU A 828 21.18 -23.91 -39.27
C LEU A 828 21.74 -22.90 -40.30
N VAL A 829 21.22 -22.89 -41.54
CA VAL A 829 21.73 -22.04 -42.64
C VAL A 829 20.90 -20.76 -42.88
N SER A 830 19.82 -20.49 -42.13
CA SER A 830 19.00 -19.27 -42.35
C SER A 830 19.19 -18.11 -41.36
N VAL A 831 19.93 -18.28 -40.25
CA VAL A 831 20.01 -17.24 -39.18
C VAL A 831 21.41 -16.66 -38.95
N GLY A 832 22.44 -17.13 -39.67
CA GLY A 832 23.84 -16.80 -39.37
C GLY A 832 24.67 -16.25 -40.53
N ALA A 833 24.20 -15.25 -41.27
CA ALA A 833 25.07 -14.45 -42.13
C ALA A 833 24.45 -13.07 -42.41
N LEU A 834 24.82 -12.08 -41.60
CA LEU A 834 25.25 -10.75 -42.06
C LEU A 834 25.75 -9.97 -40.82
N ARG A 835 27.02 -10.19 -40.48
CA ARG A 835 27.83 -9.23 -39.73
C ARG A 835 28.93 -8.73 -40.68
N ALA A 836 29.20 -7.43 -40.57
CA ALA A 836 30.41 -6.71 -40.97
C ALA A 836 30.63 -6.39 -42.46
N ASP A 837 30.76 -5.08 -42.77
CA ASP A 837 32.05 -4.49 -43.16
C ASP A 837 31.91 -2.95 -43.36
N ASP A 838 32.11 -2.16 -42.29
CA ASP A 838 33.03 -0.98 -42.19
C ASP A 838 33.03 -0.40 -40.75
#